data_AF-A0AAN7ZIJ7-F1
#
_entry.id   AF-A0AAN7ZIJ7-F1
#
_cell.length_a   1.000
_cell.length_b   1.000
_cell.length_c   1.000
_cell.angle_alpha   90.00
_cell.angle_beta   90.00
_cell.angle_gamma   90.00
#
_symmetry.space_group_name_H-M   'P 1'
#
loop_
_entity.id
_entity.type
_entity.pdbx_description
1 polymer ?
#
loop_
_entity_poly.entity_id
_entity_poly.type
_entity_poly.pdbx_seq_one_letter_code
_entity_poly.pdbx_strand_id
1 'polypeptide(L)'
;MAVPWTVRSFLGTWEVIGYGYINGSHNENTGLEGIRFRLDETGDVTWNVCEELKAVPLFSCETYEIYSTSALGTVIRFGAYAGHVIEFKCDEFEARDSVVLTCEGWCMLHCKRIQEEPSECALNTTFSLLPALEDGYFGDIKIVASNNKQFQVHSCIVQLLGSEIPWQSQPPPLTGLPEDVIGTILNFLYTECLPENLTEATARQVIAFGAQYQTHTKLVNMCQLWLKNMALKQQIIGLVNDMHSCANQIIDHFNVRHNSPTDTIASNPAKLCFVVKQSVRDAAVVGAKLLLLCDLFTKRKNELSREERHEIIRYAKSRLPIFMTQLHKFLHAVKNTFSSMTALQRNEVATYLVPEIEVILDTVSTLIVEVEKALQQIIQVLSPHDEIRRKSGVGDMLGKSLRNVLHIRELTKLRNFHEHITCSLGLLLHKKENFYDMTPAQKVRSVARNLEQLIEELPIFLLRLEEVTGALDEKLEWREFKFCFKVGTSKVSGVLQKLVSHQNTLQDVMVQLCELVQRDAFTQSLYNLGLLDASKVTSHAEDCQKIASNPSSSSSKQNSIGYTLNLVESLCVPPSPMNSNLSKLCLQLLKSEAGTDMEFEIVVSNSTSDQTVREHTQETNSPTEFETSTIRAHRVIVAARCDWFRRALLSGMREAIDRKIIVHDTNPTVFRLFLEYLYGGRLRQSSLTSDQLAEMLLLSDRYEVDSLKQVCEYGLQASIDEDSVLYFLSMADQYNAKILRNACFNFISFHNEITESELFFELPVALQAEIFDCIWTQPPSRKPNSDLLLMTGTPTSPDSSNSETQKGIPKFPLAQDHSNSSSLEDLPLSHDLARRELSLAQLRDIVGETAPREKLIQVLLAADFDLCRAVNYFYSETEDP
;
A
#
# COMPACT_ATOMS: atom_id res chain seq x y z
N MET A 1 31.67 -15.48 9.78
CA MET A 1 30.60 -14.56 10.24
C MET A 1 29.61 -14.42 9.09
N ALA A 2 28.43 -15.04 9.21
CA ALA A 2 27.40 -14.95 8.17
C ALA A 2 26.83 -13.53 8.14
N VAL A 3 26.75 -12.94 6.94
CA VAL A 3 26.07 -11.66 6.73
C VAL A 3 24.58 -11.86 7.05
N PRO A 4 23.96 -11.05 7.93
CA PRO A 4 22.54 -11.17 8.22
C PRO A 4 21.71 -10.93 6.94
N TRP A 5 20.74 -11.81 6.68
CA TRP A 5 19.82 -11.68 5.55
C TRP A 5 19.03 -10.38 5.68
N THR A 6 19.00 -9.57 4.62
CA THR A 6 18.09 -8.43 4.52
C THR A 6 16.71 -8.93 4.07
N VAL A 7 15.62 -8.29 4.48
CA VAL A 7 14.25 -8.71 4.11
C VAL A 7 14.09 -8.99 2.61
N ARG A 8 14.81 -8.24 1.76
CA ARG A 8 14.81 -8.40 0.30
C ARG A 8 15.18 -9.81 -0.18
N SER A 9 15.99 -10.50 0.59
CA SER A 9 16.46 -11.84 0.26
C SER A 9 15.39 -12.92 0.45
N PHE A 10 14.24 -12.65 1.07
CA PHE A 10 13.11 -13.58 1.18
C PHE A 10 11.96 -13.29 0.21
N LEU A 11 12.03 -12.19 -0.54
CA LEU A 11 10.98 -11.79 -1.48
C LEU A 11 10.88 -12.75 -2.68
N GLY A 12 9.66 -12.88 -3.22
CA GLY A 12 9.37 -13.69 -4.39
C GLY A 12 8.50 -14.90 -4.09
N THR A 13 8.38 -15.78 -5.09
CA THR A 13 7.55 -16.98 -5.02
C THR A 13 8.38 -18.20 -4.64
N TRP A 14 7.90 -18.92 -3.64
CA TRP A 14 8.52 -20.11 -3.07
C TRP A 14 7.58 -21.29 -3.26
N GLU A 15 8.14 -22.45 -3.59
CA GLU A 15 7.43 -23.72 -3.73
C GLU A 15 7.91 -24.69 -2.66
N VAL A 16 6.96 -25.34 -1.99
CA VAL A 16 7.27 -26.41 -1.05
C VAL A 16 7.61 -27.67 -1.85
N ILE A 17 8.88 -28.11 -1.76
CA ILE A 17 9.40 -29.29 -2.46
C ILE A 17 9.36 -30.53 -1.56
N GLY A 18 9.40 -30.35 -0.24
CA GLY A 18 9.39 -31.47 0.69
C GLY A 18 8.88 -31.09 2.07
N TYR A 19 8.44 -32.09 2.81
CA TYR A 19 7.85 -31.92 4.14
C TYR A 19 8.29 -33.04 5.09
N GLY A 20 8.62 -32.71 6.34
CA GLY A 20 9.00 -33.67 7.39
C GLY A 20 8.37 -33.39 8.75
N TYR A 21 8.04 -34.45 9.50
CA TYR A 21 7.64 -34.39 10.92
C TYR A 21 8.85 -34.64 11.82
N ILE A 22 9.00 -33.87 12.89
CA ILE A 22 10.13 -33.98 13.82
C ILE A 22 10.00 -35.20 14.76
N ASN A 23 8.79 -35.76 14.95
CA ASN A 23 8.52 -36.87 15.88
C ASN A 23 7.69 -38.03 15.29
N GLY A 24 8.07 -38.57 14.11
CA GLY A 24 7.50 -39.83 13.64
C GLY A 24 7.97 -40.26 12.26
N SER A 25 8.53 -41.46 12.17
CA SER A 25 8.90 -42.11 10.91
C SER A 25 7.64 -42.58 10.15
N HIS A 26 7.12 -41.75 9.27
CA HIS A 26 6.23 -42.19 8.20
C HIS A 26 6.72 -41.64 6.87
N ASN A 27 7.43 -42.50 6.14
CA ASN A 27 7.86 -42.31 4.77
C ASN A 27 6.70 -42.74 3.86
N GLU A 28 5.66 -41.93 3.71
CA GLU A 28 4.67 -42.13 2.63
C GLU A 28 4.24 -40.77 2.03
N ASN A 29 4.32 -40.74 0.70
CA ASN A 29 4.34 -39.58 -0.18
C ASN A 29 3.11 -38.64 -0.12
N THR A 30 3.46 -37.35 -0.21
CA THR A 30 2.82 -36.27 -0.98
C THR A 30 1.41 -35.80 -0.62
N GLY A 31 1.34 -34.56 -0.11
CA GLY A 31 0.11 -33.75 -0.07
C GLY A 31 0.35 -32.24 0.04
N LEU A 32 1.55 -31.81 0.47
CA LEU A 32 1.94 -30.39 0.56
C LEU A 32 2.97 -29.96 -0.51
N GLU A 33 3.52 -30.92 -1.26
CA GLU A 33 4.48 -30.65 -2.32
C GLU A 33 3.79 -29.96 -3.51
N GLY A 34 4.43 -28.92 -4.06
CA GLY A 34 3.87 -28.09 -5.12
C GLY A 34 3.01 -26.92 -4.62
N ILE A 35 2.84 -26.75 -3.30
CA ILE A 35 2.21 -25.54 -2.75
C ILE A 35 3.15 -24.35 -2.98
N ARG A 36 2.60 -23.28 -3.55
CA ARG A 36 3.35 -22.04 -3.81
C ARG A 36 2.89 -20.94 -2.89
N PHE A 37 3.81 -20.15 -2.36
CA PHE A 37 3.50 -18.94 -1.63
C PHE A 37 4.39 -17.79 -2.10
N ARG A 38 3.81 -16.60 -2.22
CA ARG A 38 4.54 -15.39 -2.61
C ARG A 38 4.63 -14.43 -1.44
N LEU A 39 5.87 -14.03 -1.12
CA LEU A 39 6.19 -12.99 -0.15
C LEU A 39 6.43 -11.68 -0.88
N ASP A 40 5.55 -10.71 -0.63
CA ASP A 40 5.58 -9.40 -1.28
C ASP A 40 6.29 -8.34 -0.42
N GLU A 41 6.90 -7.34 -1.08
CA GLU A 41 7.60 -6.22 -0.44
C GLU A 41 6.74 -5.47 0.57
N THR A 42 5.44 -5.44 0.31
CA THR A 42 4.48 -4.79 1.20
C THR A 42 4.27 -5.54 2.52
N GLY A 43 4.74 -6.79 2.66
CA GLY A 43 4.59 -7.64 3.86
C GLY A 43 3.35 -8.54 3.88
N ASP A 44 2.71 -8.76 2.72
CA ASP A 44 1.63 -9.76 2.61
C ASP A 44 2.17 -11.08 2.07
N VAL A 45 1.48 -12.16 2.46
CA VAL A 45 1.70 -13.49 1.90
C VAL A 45 0.46 -13.90 1.11
N THR A 46 0.68 -14.45 -0.09
CA THR A 46 -0.38 -15.07 -0.89
C THR A 46 -0.07 -16.55 -1.06
N TRP A 47 -1.07 -17.40 -0.80
CA TRP A 47 -0.94 -18.85 -0.88
C TRP A 47 -1.69 -19.36 -2.09
N ASN A 48 -1.03 -20.17 -2.91
CA ASN A 48 -1.65 -20.92 -4.00
C ASN A 48 -1.76 -22.39 -3.58
N VAL A 49 -2.97 -22.79 -3.17
CA VAL A 49 -3.24 -24.09 -2.54
C VAL A 49 -4.55 -24.67 -3.09
N CYS A 50 -4.59 -26.00 -3.25
CA CYS A 50 -5.82 -26.73 -3.59
C CYS A 50 -6.94 -26.45 -2.59
N GLU A 51 -8.21 -26.45 -3.04
CA GLU A 51 -9.35 -26.04 -2.21
C GLU A 51 -9.50 -26.87 -0.92
N GLU A 52 -9.15 -28.15 -0.96
CA GLU A 52 -9.18 -29.05 0.20
C GLU A 52 -8.23 -28.62 1.33
N LEU A 53 -7.13 -27.94 1.00
CA LEU A 53 -6.11 -27.51 1.94
C LEU A 53 -6.29 -26.06 2.40
N LYS A 54 -7.12 -25.25 1.74
CA LYS A 54 -7.41 -23.86 2.15
C LYS A 54 -7.97 -23.76 3.58
N ALA A 55 -8.54 -24.84 4.10
CA ALA A 55 -9.06 -24.93 5.47
C ALA A 55 -7.95 -25.12 6.54
N VAL A 56 -6.68 -25.26 6.15
CA VAL A 56 -5.55 -25.35 7.07
C VAL A 56 -5.19 -23.95 7.57
N PRO A 57 -5.09 -23.73 8.90
CA PRO A 57 -4.82 -22.41 9.49
C PRO A 57 -3.62 -21.64 8.94
N LEU A 58 -2.57 -22.34 8.50
CA LEU A 58 -1.37 -21.73 7.93
C LEU A 58 -1.67 -20.98 6.63
N PHE A 59 -2.44 -21.58 5.74
CA PHE A 59 -2.72 -21.05 4.40
C PHE A 59 -3.76 -19.92 4.39
N SER A 60 -4.38 -19.66 5.54
CA SER A 60 -5.23 -18.51 5.79
C SER A 60 -4.50 -17.30 6.38
N CYS A 61 -3.20 -17.42 6.66
CA CYS A 61 -2.37 -16.27 7.05
C CYS A 61 -2.21 -15.32 5.85
N GLU A 62 -2.27 -14.02 6.09
CA GLU A 62 -2.25 -12.99 5.02
C GLU A 62 -1.09 -12.02 5.14
N THR A 63 -0.41 -12.02 6.28
CA THR A 63 0.77 -11.18 6.50
C THR A 63 1.91 -11.95 7.09
N TYR A 64 3.10 -11.47 6.78
CA TYR A 64 4.31 -11.99 7.36
C TYR A 64 5.20 -10.86 7.89
N GLU A 65 6.02 -11.21 8.87
CA GLU A 65 7.09 -10.38 9.40
C GLU A 65 8.34 -11.23 9.52
N ILE A 66 9.49 -10.63 9.23
CA ILE A 66 10.80 -11.27 9.39
C ILE A 66 11.56 -10.45 10.41
N TYR A 67 12.08 -11.11 11.43
CA TYR A 67 12.97 -10.48 12.39
C TYR A 67 14.15 -11.41 12.66
N SER A 68 15.30 -10.79 12.91
CA SER A 68 16.56 -11.48 13.19
C SER A 68 16.96 -11.17 14.62
N THR A 69 17.17 -12.19 15.44
CA THR A 69 17.71 -12.02 16.81
C THR A 69 19.01 -12.76 16.96
N SER A 70 19.94 -12.18 17.71
CA SER A 70 21.28 -12.73 17.97
C SER A 70 21.26 -14.12 18.63
N ALA A 71 20.15 -14.53 19.24
CA ALA A 71 20.00 -15.81 19.94
C ALA A 71 19.21 -16.90 19.18
N LEU A 72 18.33 -16.54 18.24
CA LEU A 72 17.38 -17.49 17.61
C LEU A 72 17.52 -17.59 16.08
N GLY A 73 18.44 -16.82 15.47
CA GLY A 73 18.57 -16.75 14.02
C GLY A 73 17.46 -15.91 13.37
N THR A 74 17.23 -16.13 12.07
CA THR A 74 16.16 -15.48 11.30
C THR A 74 14.85 -16.23 11.51
N VAL A 75 13.79 -15.53 11.90
CA VAL A 75 12.45 -16.10 12.12
C VAL A 75 11.44 -15.41 11.22
N ILE A 76 10.62 -16.21 10.55
CA ILE A 76 9.47 -15.74 9.76
C ILE A 76 8.20 -15.99 10.57
N ARG A 77 7.46 -14.91 10.85
CA ARG A 77 6.16 -14.97 11.51
C ARG A 77 5.07 -14.83 10.48
N PHE A 78 4.19 -15.82 10.36
CA PHE A 78 2.94 -15.70 9.61
C PHE A 78 1.80 -15.37 10.57
N GLY A 79 1.11 -14.27 10.32
CA GLY A 79 0.03 -13.77 11.16
C GLY A 79 -1.34 -13.87 10.49
N ALA A 80 -2.38 -13.86 11.34
CA ALA A 80 -3.79 -13.59 11.03
C ALA A 80 -4.76 -14.78 10.86
N TYR A 81 -4.45 -15.98 11.36
CA TYR A 81 -5.48 -17.01 11.57
C TYR A 81 -6.10 -16.90 12.96
N ALA A 82 -7.33 -16.40 13.06
CA ALA A 82 -8.08 -16.27 14.32
C ALA A 82 -7.28 -15.61 15.48
N GLY A 83 -6.43 -14.62 15.16
CA GLY A 83 -5.57 -13.93 16.14
C GLY A 83 -4.27 -14.66 16.52
N HIS A 84 -3.98 -15.81 15.91
CA HIS A 84 -2.72 -16.54 16.13
C HIS A 84 -1.60 -16.08 15.19
N VAL A 85 -0.39 -16.25 15.69
CA VAL A 85 0.87 -16.07 14.95
C VAL A 85 1.56 -17.42 14.91
N ILE A 86 1.95 -17.85 13.72
CA ILE A 86 2.69 -19.09 13.48
C ILE A 86 4.13 -18.69 13.17
N GLU A 87 5.08 -19.21 13.93
CA GLU A 87 6.50 -18.85 13.83
C GLU A 87 7.28 -19.99 13.18
N PHE A 88 8.03 -19.68 12.13
CA PHE A 88 8.97 -20.60 11.50
C PHE A 88 10.39 -20.08 11.71
N LYS A 89 11.24 -20.93 12.27
CA LYS A 89 12.68 -20.72 12.29
C LYS A 89 13.26 -21.12 10.94
N CYS A 90 14.16 -20.31 10.40
CA CYS A 90 14.88 -20.67 9.19
C CYS A 90 16.16 -21.43 9.58
N ASP A 91 16.17 -22.74 9.35
CA ASP A 91 17.35 -23.59 9.55
C ASP A 91 18.19 -23.65 8.25
N GLU A 92 19.50 -23.90 8.38
CA GLU A 92 20.62 -23.86 7.39
C GLU A 92 20.33 -23.68 5.88
N PHE A 93 21.18 -22.86 5.22
CA PHE A 93 21.13 -22.56 3.78
C PHE A 93 21.97 -23.54 2.94
N GLU A 94 21.30 -24.35 2.11
CA GLU A 94 21.92 -24.97 0.94
C GLU A 94 21.52 -24.16 -0.32
N ALA A 95 22.35 -23.17 -0.70
CA ALA A 95 22.19 -22.26 -1.86
C ALA A 95 21.10 -21.15 -1.75
N ARG A 96 21.29 -20.04 -2.49
CA ARG A 96 20.46 -18.80 -2.46
C ARG A 96 18.96 -19.02 -2.79
N ASP A 97 18.62 -20.19 -3.31
CA ASP A 97 17.30 -20.53 -3.84
C ASP A 97 16.57 -21.60 -3.00
N SER A 98 17.09 -22.01 -1.83
CA SER A 98 16.39 -22.94 -0.94
C SER A 98 16.37 -22.47 0.52
N VAL A 99 15.27 -22.74 1.22
CA VAL A 99 15.05 -22.40 2.63
C VAL A 99 14.32 -23.56 3.32
N VAL A 100 14.81 -23.95 4.50
CA VAL A 100 14.12 -24.89 5.39
C VAL A 100 13.41 -24.11 6.48
N LEU A 101 12.08 -24.21 6.52
CA LEU A 101 11.25 -23.57 7.54
C LEU A 101 10.82 -24.59 8.59
N THR A 102 11.26 -24.38 9.82
CA THR A 102 10.96 -25.25 10.96
C THR A 102 9.99 -24.57 11.94
N CYS A 103 8.80 -25.14 12.12
CA CYS A 103 7.80 -24.63 13.06
C CYS A 103 7.81 -25.48 14.34
N GLU A 104 8.37 -24.93 15.44
CA GLU A 104 8.28 -25.42 16.84
C GLU A 104 8.01 -26.93 17.06
N GLY A 105 8.79 -27.83 16.43
CA GLY A 105 8.67 -29.29 16.64
C GLY A 105 7.51 -29.97 15.89
N TRP A 106 6.76 -29.23 15.07
CA TRP A 106 5.57 -29.73 14.36
C TRP A 106 5.87 -30.11 12.91
N CYS A 107 6.49 -29.22 12.14
CA CYS A 107 6.83 -29.49 10.75
C CYS A 107 8.11 -28.81 10.30
N MET A 108 8.78 -29.44 9.33
CA MET A 108 9.84 -28.86 8.51
C MET A 108 9.33 -28.77 7.08
N LEU A 109 9.40 -27.58 6.49
CA LEU A 109 9.05 -27.33 5.09
C LEU A 109 10.32 -27.01 4.30
N HIS A 110 10.64 -27.84 3.33
CA HIS A 110 11.71 -27.56 2.37
C HIS A 110 11.12 -26.72 1.24
N CYS A 111 11.54 -25.47 1.14
CA CYS A 111 11.04 -24.50 0.17
C CYS A 111 12.14 -24.17 -0.83
N LYS A 112 11.81 -24.08 -2.12
CA LYS A 112 12.71 -23.60 -3.18
C LYS A 112 12.10 -22.40 -3.86
N ARG A 113 12.93 -21.43 -4.22
CA ARG A 113 12.51 -20.25 -4.98
C ARG A 113 12.22 -20.66 -6.42
N ILE A 114 11.06 -20.23 -6.91
CA ILE A 114 10.75 -20.27 -8.34
C ILE A 114 11.31 -18.98 -8.94
N GLN A 115 12.21 -19.12 -9.92
CA GLN A 115 12.50 -18.01 -10.83
C GLN A 115 11.24 -17.82 -11.68
N GLU A 116 10.42 -16.85 -11.31
CA GLU A 116 9.36 -16.40 -12.20
C GLU A 116 10.06 -15.84 -13.44
N GLU A 117 9.63 -16.27 -14.64
CA GLU A 117 9.88 -15.46 -15.84
C GLU A 117 9.53 -14.02 -15.47
N PRO A 118 10.37 -13.03 -15.80
CA PRO A 118 10.07 -11.65 -15.47
C PRO A 118 8.65 -11.40 -15.94
N SER A 119 7.74 -11.21 -14.98
CA SER A 119 6.34 -10.94 -15.25
C SER A 119 6.33 -9.88 -16.34
N GLU A 120 5.82 -10.21 -17.54
CA GLU A 120 5.81 -9.34 -18.74
C GLU A 120 5.74 -7.92 -18.25
N CYS A 121 6.85 -7.16 -18.37
CA CYS A 121 7.11 -5.97 -17.56
C CYS A 121 5.84 -5.13 -17.51
N ALA A 122 5.09 -5.25 -16.41
CA ALA A 122 3.74 -4.70 -16.33
C ALA A 122 3.90 -3.24 -15.99
N LEU A 123 4.36 -2.47 -16.97
CA LEU A 123 3.98 -1.08 -17.06
C LEU A 123 2.45 -1.10 -16.93
N ASN A 124 1.94 -0.61 -15.80
CA ASN A 124 0.52 -0.50 -15.49
C ASN A 124 -0.10 0.58 -16.39
N THR A 125 0.04 0.43 -17.70
CA THR A 125 -0.56 1.31 -18.68
C THR A 125 -2.04 0.98 -18.72
N THR A 126 -2.86 1.91 -18.26
CA THR A 126 -4.31 1.74 -18.24
C THR A 126 -4.86 1.87 -19.66
N PHE A 127 -5.91 1.12 -19.95
CA PHE A 127 -6.63 1.25 -21.22
C PHE A 127 -7.82 2.20 -21.02
N SER A 128 -7.80 3.34 -21.71
CA SER A 128 -8.86 4.35 -21.63
C SER A 128 -9.08 4.98 -22.99
N LEU A 129 -10.36 5.21 -23.33
CA LEU A 129 -10.81 6.01 -24.47
C LEU A 129 -11.41 7.35 -24.03
N LEU A 130 -11.29 7.71 -22.75
CA LEU A 130 -11.86 8.94 -22.17
C LEU A 130 -11.51 10.23 -22.95
N PRO A 131 -10.28 10.41 -23.49
CA PRO A 131 -9.95 11.60 -24.28
C PRO A 131 -10.90 11.84 -25.47
N ALA A 132 -11.46 10.78 -26.07
CA ALA A 132 -12.45 10.94 -27.14
C ALA A 132 -13.77 11.52 -26.65
N LEU A 133 -14.20 11.18 -25.43
CA LEU A 133 -15.43 11.69 -24.85
C LEU A 133 -15.28 13.14 -24.37
N GLU A 134 -14.12 13.48 -23.81
CA GLU A 134 -13.82 14.82 -23.29
C GLU A 134 -13.71 15.87 -24.40
N ASP A 135 -12.96 15.54 -25.46
CA ASP A 135 -12.76 16.44 -26.61
C ASP A 135 -13.95 16.39 -27.59
N GLY A 136 -14.70 15.28 -27.62
CA GLY A 136 -15.92 15.12 -28.42
C GLY A 136 -15.71 15.10 -29.95
N TYR A 137 -14.49 14.86 -30.43
CA TYR A 137 -14.18 14.79 -31.86
C TYR A 137 -14.79 13.55 -32.52
N PHE A 138 -15.31 13.67 -33.75
CA PHE A 138 -15.90 12.56 -34.52
C PHE A 138 -17.17 11.90 -33.93
N GLY A 139 -17.80 12.52 -32.93
CA GLY A 139 -19.08 12.04 -32.37
C GLY A 139 -20.21 12.04 -33.39
N ASP A 140 -20.97 10.95 -33.43
CA ASP A 140 -22.12 10.73 -34.32
C ASP A 140 -23.46 10.68 -33.58
N ILE A 141 -23.43 10.55 -32.24
CA ILE A 141 -24.60 10.61 -31.36
C ILE A 141 -24.51 11.84 -30.46
N LYS A 142 -25.59 12.60 -30.41
CA LYS A 142 -25.72 13.79 -29.56
C LYS A 142 -26.71 13.55 -28.42
N ILE A 143 -26.22 13.48 -27.19
CA ILE A 143 -27.06 13.32 -25.99
C ILE A 143 -27.20 14.67 -25.29
N VAL A 144 -28.43 15.06 -24.96
CA VAL A 144 -28.72 16.34 -24.28
C VAL A 144 -29.15 16.06 -22.84
N ALA A 145 -28.41 16.62 -21.88
CA ALA A 145 -28.72 16.53 -20.46
C ALA A 145 -29.88 17.45 -20.07
N SER A 146 -30.43 17.27 -18.87
CA SER A 146 -31.53 18.08 -18.34
C SER A 146 -31.21 19.58 -18.23
N ASN A 147 -29.93 19.94 -18.11
CA ASN A 147 -29.43 21.32 -18.08
C ASN A 147 -29.03 21.87 -19.46
N ASN A 148 -29.41 21.18 -20.54
CA ASN A 148 -29.04 21.47 -21.93
C ASN A 148 -27.55 21.29 -22.27
N LYS A 149 -26.72 20.72 -21.39
CA LYS A 149 -25.35 20.31 -21.76
C LYS A 149 -25.40 19.19 -22.79
N GLN A 150 -24.53 19.26 -23.78
CA GLN A 150 -24.49 18.33 -24.91
C GLN A 150 -23.25 17.44 -24.79
N PHE A 151 -23.45 16.14 -24.94
CA PHE A 151 -22.39 15.15 -25.01
C PHE A 151 -22.30 14.61 -26.43
N GLN A 152 -21.12 14.69 -27.03
CA GLN A 152 -20.81 14.06 -28.31
C GLN A 152 -20.27 12.67 -28.04
N VAL A 153 -20.95 11.66 -28.58
CA VAL A 153 -20.71 10.26 -28.25
C VAL A 153 -20.57 9.46 -29.54
N HIS A 154 -19.73 8.42 -29.49
CA HIS A 154 -19.39 7.56 -30.61
C HIS A 154 -20.14 6.25 -30.53
N SER A 155 -20.99 5.98 -31.51
CA SER A 155 -21.77 4.75 -31.63
C SER A 155 -20.88 3.50 -31.61
N CYS A 156 -19.72 3.55 -32.27
CA CYS A 156 -18.77 2.44 -32.32
C CYS A 156 -18.15 2.12 -30.95
N ILE A 157 -18.11 3.06 -30.00
CA ILE A 157 -17.57 2.83 -28.64
C ILE A 157 -18.69 2.40 -27.69
N VAL A 158 -19.81 3.12 -27.67
CA VAL A 158 -20.89 2.84 -26.71
C VAL A 158 -21.61 1.52 -26.99
N GLN A 159 -21.60 1.04 -28.24
CA GLN A 159 -22.14 -0.27 -28.58
C GLN A 159 -21.28 -1.44 -28.08
N LEU A 160 -20.00 -1.23 -27.77
CA LEU A 160 -19.11 -2.30 -27.30
C LEU A 160 -19.59 -2.84 -25.95
N LEU A 161 -19.78 -1.94 -24.98
CA LEU A 161 -20.24 -2.30 -23.63
C LEU A 161 -21.76 -2.15 -23.44
N GLY A 162 -22.44 -1.45 -24.35
CA GLY A 162 -23.88 -1.14 -24.28
C GLY A 162 -24.65 -1.59 -25.51
N SER A 163 -24.42 -2.81 -26.01
CA SER A 163 -25.06 -3.34 -27.22
C SER A 163 -26.58 -3.48 -27.13
N GLU A 164 -27.13 -3.62 -25.92
CA GLU A 164 -28.58 -3.73 -25.68
C GLU A 164 -29.30 -2.36 -25.63
N ILE A 165 -28.55 -1.26 -25.49
CA ILE A 165 -29.13 0.08 -25.48
C ILE A 165 -29.47 0.48 -26.92
N PRO A 166 -30.71 0.92 -27.22
CA PRO A 166 -31.10 1.33 -28.56
C PRO A 166 -30.56 2.72 -28.87
N TRP A 167 -29.24 2.82 -29.09
CA TRP A 167 -28.53 4.08 -29.40
C TRP A 167 -29.05 4.81 -30.65
N GLN A 168 -29.76 4.09 -31.53
CA GLN A 168 -30.37 4.62 -32.75
C GLN A 168 -31.80 5.19 -32.54
N SER A 169 -32.35 5.12 -31.33
CA SER A 169 -33.67 5.68 -31.03
C SER A 169 -33.65 7.22 -31.01
N GLN A 170 -34.80 7.84 -31.33
CA GLN A 170 -34.98 9.29 -31.25
C GLN A 170 -36.11 9.63 -30.25
N PRO A 171 -35.81 10.37 -29.16
CA PRO A 171 -34.50 10.89 -28.75
C PRO A 171 -33.53 9.77 -28.31
N PRO A 172 -32.20 9.98 -28.40
CA PRO A 172 -31.21 9.01 -27.94
C PRO A 172 -31.46 8.62 -26.47
N PRO A 173 -31.16 7.37 -26.09
CA PRO A 173 -31.27 6.92 -24.71
C PRO A 173 -30.35 7.78 -23.83
N LEU A 174 -30.72 7.98 -22.56
CA LEU A 174 -30.10 8.90 -21.59
C LEU A 174 -30.45 10.39 -21.75
N THR A 175 -31.12 10.81 -22.84
CA THR A 175 -31.54 12.21 -23.01
C THR A 175 -32.52 12.64 -21.92
N GLY A 176 -32.27 13.81 -21.32
CA GLY A 176 -33.09 14.37 -20.23
C GLY A 176 -32.72 13.91 -18.82
N LEU A 177 -31.71 13.04 -18.66
CA LEU A 177 -31.14 12.73 -17.35
C LEU A 177 -30.21 13.85 -16.85
N PRO A 178 -29.92 13.91 -15.53
CA PRO A 178 -28.94 14.84 -14.98
C PRO A 178 -27.55 14.63 -15.59
N GLU A 179 -26.81 15.73 -15.74
CA GLU A 179 -25.45 15.73 -16.31
C GLU A 179 -24.53 14.71 -15.65
N ASP A 180 -24.51 14.67 -14.31
CA ASP A 180 -23.63 13.79 -13.55
C ASP A 180 -23.94 12.30 -13.80
N VAL A 181 -25.22 11.95 -14.00
CA VAL A 181 -25.66 10.58 -14.27
C VAL A 181 -25.21 10.15 -15.67
N ILE A 182 -25.41 11.02 -16.66
CA ILE A 182 -24.97 10.79 -18.04
C ILE A 182 -23.44 10.67 -18.08
N GLY A 183 -22.72 11.62 -17.46
CA GLY A 183 -21.27 11.61 -17.37
C GLY A 183 -20.73 10.34 -16.70
N THR A 184 -21.37 9.86 -15.64
CA THR A 184 -20.96 8.62 -14.96
C THR A 184 -21.13 7.38 -15.85
N ILE A 185 -22.26 7.27 -16.55
CA ILE A 185 -22.54 6.14 -17.45
C ILE A 185 -21.58 6.18 -18.65
N LEU A 186 -21.38 7.35 -19.26
CA LEU A 186 -20.47 7.51 -20.39
C LEU A 186 -19.01 7.28 -19.97
N ASN A 187 -18.57 7.76 -18.81
CA ASN A 187 -17.24 7.46 -18.29
C ASN A 187 -17.03 5.94 -18.22
N PHE A 188 -17.95 5.21 -17.59
CA PHE A 188 -17.87 3.75 -17.52
C PHE A 188 -17.82 3.07 -18.90
N LEU A 189 -18.58 3.56 -19.88
CA LEU A 189 -18.55 2.99 -21.25
C LEU A 189 -17.21 3.21 -21.96
N TYR A 190 -16.45 4.25 -21.60
CA TYR A 190 -15.17 4.60 -22.23
C TYR A 190 -13.94 4.11 -21.45
N THR A 191 -14.11 3.72 -20.18
CA THR A 191 -12.98 3.35 -19.29
C THR A 191 -13.20 2.10 -18.44
N GLU A 192 -14.43 1.62 -18.30
CA GLU A 192 -14.85 0.62 -17.30
C GLU A 192 -14.64 1.02 -15.82
N CYS A 193 -14.42 2.30 -15.51
CA CYS A 193 -14.27 2.80 -14.15
C CYS A 193 -15.33 3.85 -13.78
N LEU A 194 -15.45 4.14 -12.48
CA LEU A 194 -16.29 5.22 -11.96
C LEU A 194 -15.52 6.55 -11.97
N PRO A 195 -16.23 7.69 -12.11
CA PRO A 195 -15.58 9.00 -12.02
C PRO A 195 -15.18 9.33 -10.58
N GLU A 196 -14.07 10.05 -10.38
CA GLU A 196 -13.56 10.43 -9.05
C GLU A 196 -14.55 11.29 -8.26
N ASN A 197 -15.30 12.17 -8.93
CA ASN A 197 -16.24 13.12 -8.33
C ASN A 197 -17.66 12.56 -8.17
N LEU A 198 -17.82 11.24 -8.05
CA LEU A 198 -19.14 10.62 -7.92
C LEU A 198 -19.82 11.01 -6.60
N THR A 199 -21.11 11.35 -6.65
CA THR A 199 -21.92 11.63 -5.46
C THR A 199 -22.85 10.46 -5.12
N GLU A 200 -23.27 10.39 -3.85
CA GLU A 200 -24.21 9.35 -3.39
C GLU A 200 -25.55 9.39 -4.13
N ALA A 201 -26.05 10.60 -4.42
CA ALA A 201 -27.29 10.80 -5.17
C ALA A 201 -27.15 10.30 -6.62
N THR A 202 -26.06 10.67 -7.29
CA THR A 202 -25.76 10.22 -8.66
C THR A 202 -25.63 8.70 -8.73
N ALA A 203 -24.89 8.08 -7.81
CA ALA A 203 -24.73 6.62 -7.77
C ALA A 203 -26.07 5.88 -7.62
N ARG A 204 -26.97 6.35 -6.75
CA ARG A 204 -28.31 5.76 -6.57
C ARG A 204 -29.17 5.92 -7.83
N GLN A 205 -29.08 7.04 -8.53
CA GLN A 205 -29.80 7.27 -9.79
C GLN A 205 -29.26 6.38 -10.92
N VAL A 206 -27.93 6.20 -11.00
CA VAL A 206 -27.30 5.26 -11.95
C VAL A 206 -27.74 3.82 -11.68
N ILE A 207 -27.86 3.39 -10.41
CA ILE A 207 -28.39 2.07 -10.05
C ILE A 207 -29.85 1.92 -10.49
N ALA A 208 -30.68 2.93 -10.28
CA ALA A 208 -32.08 2.91 -10.69
C ALA A 208 -32.24 2.82 -12.22
N PHE A 209 -31.37 3.50 -12.96
CA PHE A 209 -31.31 3.40 -14.42
C PHE A 209 -30.79 2.01 -14.87
N GLY A 210 -29.71 1.53 -14.27
CA GLY A 210 -29.10 0.23 -14.58
C GLY A 210 -30.03 -0.95 -14.29
N ALA A 211 -31.01 -0.82 -13.38
CA ALA A 211 -32.04 -1.83 -13.17
C ALA A 211 -32.97 -2.04 -14.39
N GLN A 212 -33.01 -1.08 -15.32
CA GLN A 212 -33.83 -1.17 -16.54
C GLN A 212 -33.15 -1.97 -17.66
N TYR A 213 -31.82 -2.16 -17.62
CA TYR A 213 -31.02 -2.80 -18.69
C TYR A 213 -30.05 -3.84 -18.11
N GLN A 214 -30.16 -5.11 -18.54
CA GLN A 214 -29.40 -6.25 -17.97
C GLN A 214 -27.88 -6.18 -18.17
N THR A 215 -27.40 -5.46 -19.18
CA THR A 215 -25.97 -5.32 -19.53
C THR A 215 -25.12 -4.56 -18.51
N HIS A 216 -25.72 -3.76 -17.62
CA HIS A 216 -24.97 -2.94 -16.64
C HIS A 216 -24.75 -3.57 -15.27
N THR A 217 -24.89 -4.89 -15.13
CA THR A 217 -24.61 -5.56 -13.84
C THR A 217 -23.25 -5.17 -13.26
N LYS A 218 -22.20 -5.03 -14.09
CA LYS A 218 -20.87 -4.56 -13.66
C LYS A 218 -20.92 -3.12 -13.13
N LEU A 219 -21.51 -2.17 -13.86
CA LEU A 219 -21.65 -0.77 -13.41
C LEU A 219 -22.49 -0.66 -12.13
N VAL A 220 -23.63 -1.36 -12.08
CA VAL A 220 -24.52 -1.38 -10.91
C VAL A 220 -23.79 -1.96 -9.70
N ASN A 221 -23.07 -3.08 -9.86
CA ASN A 221 -22.27 -3.68 -8.80
C ASN A 221 -21.16 -2.73 -8.32
N MET A 222 -20.49 -2.01 -9.24
CA MET A 222 -19.48 -1.02 -8.91
C MET A 222 -20.09 0.16 -8.13
N CYS A 223 -21.24 0.70 -8.54
CA CYS A 223 -21.94 1.75 -7.81
C CYS A 223 -22.44 1.28 -6.43
N GLN A 224 -22.92 0.03 -6.31
CA GLN A 224 -23.31 -0.55 -5.02
C GLN A 224 -22.10 -0.74 -4.09
N LEU A 225 -20.97 -1.21 -4.62
CA LEU A 225 -19.73 -1.34 -3.87
C LEU A 225 -19.20 0.04 -3.45
N TRP A 226 -19.24 1.02 -4.35
CA TRP A 226 -18.90 2.42 -4.06
C TRP A 226 -19.72 2.98 -2.89
N LEU A 227 -21.04 2.78 -2.89
CA LEU A 227 -21.92 3.20 -1.80
C LEU A 227 -21.57 2.52 -0.48
N LYS A 228 -21.27 1.21 -0.51
CA LYS A 228 -20.84 0.46 0.67
C LYS A 228 -19.49 0.94 1.21
N ASN A 229 -18.51 1.18 0.33
CA ASN A 229 -17.17 1.67 0.69
C ASN A 229 -17.22 3.10 1.22
N MET A 230 -18.08 3.96 0.65
CA MET A 230 -18.28 5.32 1.15
C MET A 230 -18.93 5.30 2.53
N ALA A 231 -19.97 4.48 2.75
CA ALA A 231 -20.59 4.31 4.06
C ALA A 231 -19.58 3.79 5.11
N LEU A 232 -18.73 2.83 4.73
CA LEU A 232 -17.67 2.32 5.59
C LEU A 232 -16.64 3.40 5.93
N LYS A 233 -16.19 4.17 4.94
CA LYS A 233 -15.29 5.32 5.13
C LYS A 233 -15.86 6.29 6.16
N GLN A 234 -17.14 6.67 6.02
CA GLN A 234 -17.80 7.56 6.97
C GLN A 234 -17.92 6.95 8.37
N GLN A 235 -18.21 5.65 8.47
CA GLN A 235 -18.26 4.94 9.75
C GLN A 235 -16.90 4.94 10.47
N ILE A 236 -15.81 4.62 9.76
CA ILE A 236 -14.45 4.61 10.32
C ILE A 236 -14.03 6.00 10.77
N ILE A 237 -14.21 7.00 9.90
CA ILE A 237 -13.87 8.39 10.22
C ILE A 237 -14.69 8.89 11.41
N GLY A 238 -15.99 8.58 11.45
CA GLY A 238 -16.88 8.91 12.57
C GLY A 238 -16.37 8.33 13.89
N LEU A 239 -16.04 7.03 13.93
CA LEU A 239 -15.53 6.37 15.14
C LEU A 239 -14.22 6.99 15.63
N VAL A 240 -13.27 7.26 14.72
CA VAL A 240 -11.97 7.83 15.08
C VAL A 240 -12.11 9.28 15.54
N ASN A 241 -12.92 10.09 14.86
CA ASN A 241 -13.19 11.48 15.27
C ASN A 241 -13.89 11.54 16.62
N ASP A 242 -14.85 10.65 16.86
CA ASP A 242 -15.51 10.53 18.15
C ASP A 242 -14.51 10.19 19.27
N MET A 243 -13.59 9.26 19.03
CA MET A 243 -12.53 8.92 19.99
C MET A 243 -11.64 10.13 20.27
N HIS A 244 -11.21 10.86 19.23
CA HIS A 244 -10.44 12.09 19.41
C HIS A 244 -11.22 13.18 20.13
N SER A 245 -12.51 13.33 19.87
CA SER A 245 -13.40 14.29 20.53
C SER A 245 -13.53 13.97 22.02
N CYS A 246 -13.81 12.71 22.36
CA CYS A 246 -13.85 12.25 23.76
C CYS A 246 -12.49 12.46 24.47
N ALA A 247 -11.37 12.16 23.81
CA ALA A 247 -10.05 12.41 24.36
C ALA A 247 -9.79 13.91 24.62
N ASN A 248 -10.20 14.79 23.70
CA ASN A 248 -10.11 16.24 23.88
C ASN A 248 -11.03 16.72 25.00
N GLN A 249 -12.26 16.22 25.10
CA GLN A 249 -13.18 16.54 26.20
C GLN A 249 -12.58 16.16 27.56
N ILE A 250 -11.93 14.99 27.66
CA ILE A 250 -11.20 14.58 28.86
C ILE A 250 -10.10 15.61 29.19
N ILE A 251 -9.29 16.01 28.21
CA ILE A 251 -8.22 17.01 28.40
C ILE A 251 -8.81 18.36 28.84
N ASP A 252 -9.88 18.81 28.21
CA ASP A 252 -10.55 20.07 28.50
C ASP A 252 -11.13 20.09 29.91
N HIS A 253 -11.72 18.98 30.39
CA HIS A 253 -12.22 18.88 31.76
C HIS A 253 -11.12 19.13 32.82
N PHE A 254 -9.87 18.75 32.55
CA PHE A 254 -8.73 19.01 33.45
C PHE A 254 -8.11 20.41 33.25
N ASN A 255 -8.31 21.03 32.08
CA ASN A 255 -7.71 22.31 31.71
C ASN A 255 -8.61 23.54 31.97
N VAL A 256 -9.86 23.38 32.43
CA VAL A 256 -10.78 24.52 32.65
C VAL A 256 -10.19 25.51 33.67
N ARG A 257 -9.60 26.60 33.16
CA ARG A 257 -9.40 27.86 33.90
C ARG A 257 -10.68 28.67 33.77
N HIS A 258 -11.51 28.71 34.81
CA HIS A 258 -12.59 29.68 34.85
C HIS A 258 -12.01 31.10 35.00
N ASN A 259 -12.73 32.11 34.51
CA ASN A 259 -12.34 33.53 34.41
C ASN A 259 -12.10 34.25 35.76
N SER A 260 -11.75 33.55 36.84
CA SER A 260 -11.34 34.12 38.13
C SER A 260 -10.01 33.48 38.58
N PRO A 261 -9.04 34.25 39.09
CA PRO A 261 -7.76 33.71 39.59
C PRO A 261 -7.91 32.89 40.90
N THR A 262 -9.12 32.70 41.41
CA THR A 262 -9.43 32.01 42.67
C THR A 262 -10.23 30.70 42.50
N ASP A 263 -10.78 30.41 41.32
CA ASP A 263 -11.52 29.16 41.03
C ASP A 263 -10.69 28.20 40.17
N THR A 264 -9.56 27.72 40.68
CA THR A 264 -8.87 26.58 40.07
C THR A 264 -9.60 25.27 40.44
N ILE A 265 -9.65 24.27 39.56
CA ILE A 265 -10.24 22.94 39.86
C ILE A 265 -9.64 22.33 41.15
N ALA A 266 -8.37 22.66 41.44
CA ALA A 266 -7.64 22.30 42.64
C ALA A 266 -8.17 22.95 43.94
N SER A 267 -8.95 24.04 43.87
CA SER A 267 -9.55 24.70 45.04
C SER A 267 -10.87 24.07 45.49
N ASN A 268 -11.50 23.23 44.66
CA ASN A 268 -12.74 22.53 45.01
C ASN A 268 -12.61 21.01 44.82
N PRO A 269 -12.40 20.24 45.92
CA PRO A 269 -12.17 18.80 45.87
C PRO A 269 -13.35 18.00 45.28
N ALA A 270 -14.59 18.49 45.47
CA ALA A 270 -15.78 17.83 44.93
C ALA A 270 -15.86 17.95 43.40
N LYS A 271 -15.44 19.09 42.83
CA LYS A 271 -15.38 19.29 41.37
C LYS A 271 -14.32 18.40 40.73
N LEU A 272 -13.15 18.24 41.36
CA LEU A 272 -12.09 17.35 40.87
C LEU A 272 -12.56 15.89 40.82
N CYS A 273 -13.23 15.42 41.87
CA CYS A 273 -13.79 14.07 41.92
C CYS A 273 -14.84 13.85 40.80
N PHE A 274 -15.72 14.84 40.58
CA PHE A 274 -16.68 14.82 39.47
C PHE A 274 -16.00 14.74 38.09
N VAL A 275 -14.95 15.55 37.86
CA VAL A 275 -14.17 15.53 36.61
C VAL A 275 -13.53 14.17 36.38
N VAL A 276 -12.86 13.60 37.38
CA VAL A 276 -12.25 12.26 37.28
C VAL A 276 -13.29 11.20 36.94
N LYS A 277 -14.46 11.23 37.60
CA LYS A 277 -15.58 10.31 37.33
C LYS A 277 -16.07 10.44 35.89
N GLN A 278 -16.22 11.65 35.39
CA GLN A 278 -16.63 11.90 34.01
C GLN A 278 -15.59 11.42 33.00
N SER A 279 -14.30 11.66 33.27
CA SER A 279 -13.19 11.22 32.40
C SER A 279 -13.08 9.71 32.30
N VAL A 280 -13.34 8.97 33.39
CA VAL A 280 -13.38 7.49 33.36
C VAL A 280 -14.54 7.00 32.48
N ARG A 281 -15.71 7.65 32.55
CA ARG A 281 -16.87 7.32 31.70
C ARG A 281 -16.58 7.60 30.22
N ASP A 282 -15.96 8.74 29.91
CA ASP A 282 -15.50 9.07 28.56
C ASP A 282 -14.48 8.06 28.04
N ALA A 283 -13.50 7.66 28.88
CA ALA A 283 -12.51 6.65 28.52
C ALA A 283 -13.15 5.28 28.23
N ALA A 284 -14.18 4.89 28.97
CA ALA A 284 -14.96 3.68 28.68
C ALA A 284 -15.65 3.74 27.31
N VAL A 285 -16.18 4.91 26.92
CA VAL A 285 -16.75 5.12 25.58
C VAL A 285 -15.68 5.00 24.49
N VAL A 286 -14.50 5.61 24.69
CA VAL A 286 -13.36 5.50 23.76
C VAL A 286 -12.94 4.03 23.59
N GLY A 287 -12.86 3.27 24.69
CA GLY A 287 -12.57 1.84 24.66
C GLY A 287 -13.60 1.03 23.87
N ALA A 288 -14.90 1.27 24.09
CA ALA A 288 -15.96 0.60 23.35
C ALA A 288 -15.95 0.93 21.85
N LYS A 289 -15.66 2.19 21.47
CA LYS A 289 -15.52 2.60 20.07
C LYS A 289 -14.28 1.98 19.40
N LEU A 290 -13.18 1.82 20.13
CA LEU A 290 -12.00 1.12 19.64
C LEU A 290 -12.31 -0.36 19.36
N LEU A 291 -13.05 -1.03 20.25
CA LEU A 291 -13.50 -2.41 20.03
C LEU A 291 -14.39 -2.52 18.78
N LEU A 292 -15.30 -1.57 18.57
CA LEU A 292 -16.15 -1.51 17.39
C LEU A 292 -15.35 -1.31 16.10
N LEU A 293 -14.29 -0.49 16.13
CA LEU A 293 -13.38 -0.31 15.00
C LEU A 293 -12.64 -1.62 14.66
N CYS A 294 -12.14 -2.34 15.67
CA CYS A 294 -11.47 -3.64 15.48
C CYS A 294 -12.42 -4.71 14.92
N ASP A 295 -13.67 -4.74 15.39
CA ASP A 295 -14.71 -5.65 14.91
C ASP A 295 -15.10 -5.35 13.46
N LEU A 296 -15.30 -4.07 13.12
CA LEU A 296 -15.63 -3.61 11.77
C LEU A 296 -14.58 -4.04 10.74
N PHE A 297 -13.29 -3.88 11.07
CA PHE A 297 -12.17 -4.27 10.21
C PHE A 297 -12.13 -5.79 9.96
N THR A 298 -12.47 -6.59 10.97
CA THR A 298 -12.39 -8.05 10.87
C THR A 298 -13.63 -8.66 10.20
N LYS A 299 -14.84 -8.17 10.51
CA LYS A 299 -16.10 -8.67 9.91
C LYS A 299 -16.16 -8.43 8.41
N ARG A 300 -15.69 -7.26 7.93
CA ARG A 300 -15.70 -6.91 6.51
C ARG A 300 -14.44 -7.34 5.75
N LYS A 301 -13.58 -8.16 6.36
CA LYS A 301 -12.31 -8.60 5.78
C LYS A 301 -12.48 -9.25 4.39
N ASN A 302 -13.54 -10.02 4.19
CA ASN A 302 -13.82 -10.72 2.92
C ASN A 302 -14.52 -9.84 1.87
N GLU A 303 -15.08 -8.70 2.29
CA GLU A 303 -15.76 -7.75 1.39
C GLU A 303 -14.77 -6.75 0.78
N LEU A 304 -13.66 -6.49 1.49
CA LEU A 304 -12.69 -5.46 1.13
C LEU A 304 -11.55 -5.99 0.28
N SER A 305 -11.18 -5.22 -0.74
CA SER A 305 -9.99 -5.48 -1.53
C SER A 305 -8.71 -5.37 -0.69
N ARG A 306 -7.60 -5.87 -1.22
CA ARG A 306 -6.29 -5.76 -0.54
C ARG A 306 -5.86 -4.30 -0.37
N GLU A 307 -6.09 -3.48 -1.40
CA GLU A 307 -5.76 -2.05 -1.42
C GLU A 307 -6.61 -1.27 -0.40
N GLU A 308 -7.92 -1.52 -0.37
CA GLU A 308 -8.83 -0.90 0.60
C GLU A 308 -8.43 -1.22 2.05
N ARG A 309 -8.00 -2.46 2.32
CA ARG A 309 -7.48 -2.83 3.65
C ARG A 309 -6.20 -2.08 3.98
N HIS A 310 -5.31 -1.88 3.02
CA HIS A 310 -4.10 -1.07 3.22
C HIS A 310 -4.42 0.39 3.49
N GLU A 311 -5.42 0.96 2.82
CA GLU A 311 -5.91 2.32 3.05
C GLU A 311 -6.38 2.52 4.50
N ILE A 312 -7.17 1.57 5.03
CA ILE A 312 -7.60 1.62 6.44
C ILE A 312 -6.41 1.58 7.39
N ILE A 313 -5.42 0.72 7.11
CA ILE A 313 -4.22 0.59 7.95
C ILE A 313 -3.35 1.85 7.87
N ARG A 314 -3.17 2.45 6.69
CA ARG A 314 -2.46 3.74 6.54
C ARG A 314 -3.17 4.85 7.29
N TYR A 315 -4.50 4.91 7.19
CA TYR A 315 -5.29 5.86 7.97
C TYR A 315 -5.11 5.64 9.47
N ALA A 316 -5.21 4.41 9.98
CA ALA A 316 -4.99 4.11 11.39
C ALA A 316 -3.57 4.52 11.85
N LYS A 317 -2.53 4.21 11.05
CA LYS A 317 -1.14 4.63 11.31
C LYS A 317 -1.05 6.16 11.43
N SER A 318 -1.67 6.89 10.50
CA SER A 318 -1.62 8.37 10.48
C SER A 318 -2.29 9.03 11.70
N ARG A 319 -3.19 8.34 12.39
CA ARG A 319 -3.93 8.87 13.55
C ARG A 319 -3.25 8.52 14.88
N LEU A 320 -2.36 7.54 14.91
CA LEU A 320 -1.66 7.11 16.12
C LEU A 320 -0.85 8.25 16.79
N PRO A 321 -0.06 9.07 16.06
CA PRO A 321 0.67 10.19 16.67
C PRO A 321 -0.26 11.24 17.32
N ILE A 322 -1.45 11.43 16.74
CA ILE A 322 -2.46 12.34 17.30
C ILE A 322 -2.95 11.81 18.65
N PHE A 323 -3.25 10.51 18.76
CA PHE A 323 -3.62 9.89 20.04
C PHE A 323 -2.49 9.97 21.08
N MET A 324 -1.24 9.74 20.67
CA MET A 324 -0.07 9.88 21.56
C MET A 324 0.09 11.31 22.08
N THR A 325 -0.10 12.30 21.21
CA THR A 325 -0.08 13.71 21.58
C THR A 325 -1.24 14.06 22.53
N GLN A 326 -2.44 13.53 22.31
CA GLN A 326 -3.58 13.72 23.22
C GLN A 326 -3.30 13.08 24.59
N LEU A 327 -2.74 11.88 24.62
CA LEU A 327 -2.35 11.21 25.86
C LEU A 327 -1.28 12.01 26.63
N HIS A 328 -0.28 12.53 25.93
CA HIS A 328 0.75 13.40 26.51
C HIS A 328 0.14 14.67 27.11
N LYS A 329 -0.73 15.37 26.37
CA LYS A 329 -1.46 16.55 26.85
C LYS A 329 -2.33 16.24 28.07
N PHE A 330 -3.01 15.10 28.07
CA PHE A 330 -3.82 14.65 29.21
C PHE A 330 -2.95 14.43 30.46
N LEU A 331 -1.86 13.66 30.35
CA LEU A 331 -0.96 13.40 31.46
C LEU A 331 -0.30 14.68 31.98
N HIS A 332 0.02 15.61 31.09
CA HIS A 332 0.53 16.93 31.47
C HIS A 332 -0.53 17.78 32.20
N ALA A 333 -1.79 17.75 31.76
CA ALA A 333 -2.89 18.41 32.45
C ALA A 333 -3.08 17.83 33.86
N VAL A 334 -3.11 16.50 33.99
CA VAL A 334 -3.18 15.79 35.27
C VAL A 334 -2.03 16.20 36.19
N LYS A 335 -0.78 16.20 35.69
CA LYS A 335 0.41 16.64 36.44
C LYS A 335 0.27 18.08 36.94
N ASN A 336 -0.22 19.00 36.11
CA ASN A 336 -0.40 20.39 36.50
C ASN A 336 -1.48 20.56 37.57
N THR A 337 -2.59 19.83 37.45
CA THR A 337 -3.68 19.87 38.44
C THR A 337 -3.19 19.39 39.80
N PHE A 338 -2.53 18.23 39.85
CA PHE A 338 -2.10 17.63 41.12
C PHE A 338 -0.84 18.28 41.72
N SER A 339 0.10 18.79 40.90
CA SER A 339 1.30 19.49 41.40
C SER A 339 0.98 20.87 42.00
N SER A 340 -0.14 21.49 41.60
CA SER A 340 -0.60 22.77 42.15
C SER A 340 -1.23 22.66 43.55
N MET A 341 -1.47 21.45 44.06
CA MET A 341 -2.16 21.21 45.33
C MET A 341 -1.23 21.21 46.53
N THR A 342 -1.61 21.91 47.60
CA THR A 342 -0.93 21.83 48.91
C THR A 342 -1.22 20.52 49.65
N ALA A 343 -0.40 20.16 50.64
CA ALA A 343 -0.61 18.96 51.46
C ALA A 343 -1.96 18.95 52.20
N LEU A 344 -2.49 20.13 52.54
CA LEU A 344 -3.81 20.28 53.16
C LEU A 344 -4.93 19.94 52.16
N GLN A 345 -4.86 20.50 50.96
CA GLN A 345 -5.83 20.23 49.88
C GLN A 345 -5.80 18.77 49.43
N ARG A 346 -4.63 18.12 49.47
CA ARG A 346 -4.52 16.67 49.19
C ARG A 346 -5.26 15.82 50.22
N ASN A 347 -5.17 16.18 51.50
CA ASN A 347 -5.92 15.50 52.56
C ASN A 347 -7.43 15.75 52.45
N GLU A 348 -7.85 16.95 52.05
CA GLU A 348 -9.25 17.26 51.77
C GLU A 348 -9.77 16.44 50.58
N VAL A 349 -9.06 16.41 49.45
CA VAL A 349 -9.42 15.55 48.30
C VAL A 349 -9.46 14.08 48.68
N ALA A 350 -8.49 13.59 49.45
CA ALA A 350 -8.48 12.22 49.96
C ALA A 350 -9.72 11.91 50.80
N THR A 351 -10.24 12.88 51.55
CA THR A 351 -11.49 12.71 52.34
C THR A 351 -12.71 12.50 51.43
N TYR A 352 -12.79 13.19 50.29
CA TYR A 352 -13.85 12.97 49.30
C TYR A 352 -13.66 11.71 48.44
N LEU A 353 -12.41 11.29 48.22
CA LEU A 353 -12.10 10.09 47.44
C LEU A 353 -12.31 8.80 48.21
N VAL A 354 -12.12 8.76 49.53
CA VAL A 354 -12.26 7.52 50.33
C VAL A 354 -13.63 6.85 50.12
N PRO A 355 -14.79 7.54 50.23
CA PRO A 355 -16.09 6.92 49.99
C PRO A 355 -16.28 6.43 48.55
N GLU A 356 -15.81 7.18 47.54
CA GLU A 356 -15.90 6.74 46.14
C GLU A 356 -14.97 5.53 45.88
N ILE A 357 -13.79 5.48 46.51
CA ILE A 357 -12.89 4.32 46.45
C ILE A 357 -13.54 3.09 47.07
N GLU A 358 -14.26 3.23 48.20
CA GLU A 358 -15.01 2.12 48.81
C GLU A 358 -16.10 1.60 47.87
N VAL A 359 -16.89 2.49 47.26
CA VAL A 359 -17.90 2.13 46.26
C VAL A 359 -17.27 1.48 45.03
N ILE A 360 -16.15 2.00 44.53
CA ILE A 360 -15.42 1.43 43.40
C ILE A 360 -14.88 0.04 43.76
N LEU A 361 -14.29 -0.13 44.94
CA LEU A 361 -13.77 -1.43 45.38
C LEU A 361 -14.88 -2.47 45.56
N ASP A 362 -16.06 -2.07 46.03
CA ASP A 362 -17.23 -2.95 46.15
C ASP A 362 -17.82 -3.33 44.80
N THR A 363 -18.02 -2.35 43.91
CA THR A 363 -18.55 -2.57 42.56
C THR A 363 -17.58 -3.40 41.71
N VAL A 364 -16.29 -3.06 41.71
CA VAL A 364 -15.24 -3.80 41.02
C VAL A 364 -15.12 -5.21 41.57
N SER A 365 -15.15 -5.41 42.89
CA SER A 365 -15.15 -6.74 43.52
C SER A 365 -16.36 -7.59 43.10
N THR A 366 -17.54 -7.00 42.96
CA THR A 366 -18.76 -7.71 42.56
C THR A 366 -18.68 -8.11 41.09
N LEU A 367 -18.31 -7.16 40.22
CA LEU A 367 -18.10 -7.38 38.79
C LEU A 367 -17.06 -8.48 38.53
N ILE A 368 -15.96 -8.43 39.29
CA ILE A 368 -14.86 -9.37 39.21
C ILE A 368 -15.30 -10.81 39.48
N VAL A 369 -16.12 -11.03 40.52
CA VAL A 369 -16.61 -12.35 40.89
C VAL A 369 -17.53 -12.90 39.80
N GLU A 370 -18.36 -12.05 39.18
CA GLU A 370 -19.22 -12.47 38.08
C GLU A 370 -18.41 -12.76 36.80
N VAL A 371 -17.34 -12.00 36.52
CA VAL A 371 -16.41 -12.29 35.41
C VAL A 371 -15.66 -13.60 35.64
N GLU A 372 -15.22 -13.89 36.87
CA GLU A 372 -14.56 -15.16 37.21
C GLU A 372 -15.51 -16.35 36.99
N LYS A 373 -16.76 -16.26 37.47
CA LYS A 373 -17.80 -17.28 37.22
C LYS A 373 -18.05 -17.49 35.72
N ALA A 374 -18.18 -16.40 34.96
CA ALA A 374 -18.39 -16.46 33.52
C ALA A 374 -17.20 -17.11 32.80
N LEU A 375 -15.96 -16.72 33.14
CA LEU A 375 -14.74 -17.31 32.58
C LEU A 375 -14.61 -18.79 32.94
N GLN A 376 -14.95 -19.18 34.16
CA GLN A 376 -14.90 -20.59 34.61
C GLN A 376 -15.92 -21.45 33.86
N GLN A 377 -17.14 -20.93 33.62
CA GLN A 377 -18.15 -21.61 32.80
C GLN A 377 -17.69 -21.74 31.34
N ILE A 378 -17.07 -20.70 30.77
CA ILE A 378 -16.51 -20.75 29.41
C ILE A 378 -15.39 -21.79 29.30
N ILE A 379 -14.50 -21.87 30.29
CA ILE A 379 -13.42 -22.87 30.33
C ILE A 379 -13.97 -24.29 30.45
N GLN A 380 -15.05 -24.50 31.21
CA GLN A 380 -15.71 -25.81 31.32
C GLN A 380 -16.36 -26.26 30.01
N VAL A 381 -17.00 -25.34 29.26
CA VAL A 381 -17.62 -25.63 27.95
C VAL A 381 -16.58 -25.89 26.87
N LEU A 382 -15.40 -25.26 26.95
CA LEU A 382 -14.30 -25.43 25.99
C LEU A 382 -13.35 -26.61 26.32
N SER A 383 -13.57 -27.33 27.43
CA SER A 383 -12.81 -28.53 27.79
C SER A 383 -13.21 -29.69 26.87
N PRO A 384 -12.26 -30.48 26.35
CA PRO A 384 -12.56 -31.46 25.30
C PRO A 384 -13.44 -32.59 25.82
N HIS A 385 -14.65 -32.72 25.28
CA HIS A 385 -15.34 -34.01 25.20
C HIS A 385 -14.72 -34.81 24.03
N ASP A 386 -14.30 -36.03 24.32
CA ASP A 386 -13.72 -36.99 23.38
C ASP A 386 -14.57 -37.19 22.12
N GLU A 387 -14.14 -36.62 20.99
CA GLU A 387 -14.56 -37.09 19.67
C GLU A 387 -13.34 -37.35 18.77
N ILE A 388 -12.68 -38.49 19.00
CA ILE A 388 -11.78 -39.09 18.02
C ILE A 388 -12.45 -40.35 17.50
N ARG A 389 -12.98 -40.30 16.26
CA ARG A 389 -12.78 -41.32 15.20
C ARG A 389 -13.71 -41.08 14.02
N ARG A 390 -13.22 -40.39 12.98
CA ARG A 390 -13.52 -40.74 11.58
C ARG A 390 -12.28 -40.48 10.72
N LYS A 391 -11.96 -41.46 9.87
CA LYS A 391 -10.84 -41.46 8.91
C LYS A 391 -10.95 -40.24 7.98
N SER A 392 -9.87 -39.50 7.82
CA SER A 392 -9.79 -38.38 6.87
C SER A 392 -8.33 -38.14 6.46
N GLY A 393 -8.10 -37.64 5.24
CA GLY A 393 -6.79 -37.53 4.59
C GLY A 393 -5.76 -36.62 5.29
N VAL A 394 -4.55 -36.56 4.73
CA VAL A 394 -3.38 -35.89 5.33
C VAL A 394 -3.62 -34.39 5.60
N GLY A 395 -4.31 -33.68 4.70
CA GLY A 395 -4.71 -32.28 4.90
C GLY A 395 -5.63 -32.07 6.11
N ASP A 396 -6.55 -33.00 6.32
CA ASP A 396 -7.42 -32.99 7.51
C ASP A 396 -6.65 -33.36 8.78
N MET A 397 -5.65 -34.24 8.72
CA MET A 397 -4.79 -34.54 9.87
C MET A 397 -3.92 -33.35 10.26
N LEU A 398 -3.34 -32.65 9.29
CA LEU A 398 -2.52 -31.47 9.50
C LEU A 398 -3.36 -30.29 10.00
N GLY A 399 -4.55 -30.09 9.41
CA GLY A 399 -5.54 -29.14 9.87
C GLY A 399 -6.06 -29.45 11.28
N LYS A 400 -6.36 -30.73 11.60
CA LYS A 400 -6.79 -31.17 12.94
C LYS A 400 -5.66 -31.03 13.97
N SER A 401 -4.43 -31.41 13.62
CA SER A 401 -3.27 -31.29 14.52
C SER A 401 -2.94 -29.83 14.81
N LEU A 402 -2.90 -28.96 13.79
CA LEU A 402 -2.69 -27.53 14.00
C LEU A 402 -3.84 -26.90 14.79
N ARG A 403 -5.09 -27.22 14.46
CA ARG A 403 -6.25 -26.77 15.24
C ARG A 403 -6.17 -27.23 16.69
N ASN A 404 -5.75 -28.47 16.95
CA ASN A 404 -5.57 -28.99 18.31
C ASN A 404 -4.45 -28.27 19.04
N VAL A 405 -3.29 -28.02 18.41
CA VAL A 405 -2.18 -27.27 19.02
C VAL A 405 -2.58 -25.82 19.28
N LEU A 406 -3.25 -25.16 18.33
CA LEU A 406 -3.76 -23.81 18.51
C LEU A 406 -4.82 -23.76 19.62
N HIS A 407 -5.73 -24.74 19.68
CA HIS A 407 -6.74 -24.87 20.72
C HIS A 407 -6.12 -25.12 22.10
N ILE A 408 -5.11 -25.99 22.19
CA ILE A 408 -4.35 -26.22 23.44
C ILE A 408 -3.63 -24.93 23.85
N ARG A 409 -3.02 -24.21 22.91
CA ARG A 409 -2.43 -22.89 23.17
C ARG A 409 -3.46 -21.87 23.65
N GLU A 410 -4.65 -21.86 23.06
CA GLU A 410 -5.76 -21.00 23.49
C GLU A 410 -6.23 -21.35 24.88
N LEU A 411 -6.49 -22.63 25.17
CA LEU A 411 -6.89 -23.10 26.49
C LEU A 411 -5.83 -22.81 27.54
N THR A 412 -4.55 -22.98 27.21
CA THR A 412 -3.44 -22.65 28.10
C THR A 412 -3.37 -21.15 28.36
N LYS A 413 -3.53 -20.30 27.32
CA LYS A 413 -3.58 -18.85 27.49
C LYS A 413 -4.79 -18.41 28.31
N LEU A 414 -5.96 -18.99 28.07
CA LEU A 414 -7.19 -18.68 28.79
C LEU A 414 -7.10 -19.14 30.25
N ARG A 415 -6.50 -20.30 30.51
CA ARG A 415 -6.21 -20.79 31.86
C ARG A 415 -5.20 -19.92 32.58
N ASN A 416 -4.11 -19.52 31.93
CA ASN A 416 -3.13 -18.60 32.49
C ASN A 416 -3.75 -17.22 32.74
N PHE A 417 -4.63 -16.76 31.85
CA PHE A 417 -5.36 -15.51 32.01
C PHE A 417 -6.34 -15.59 33.18
N HIS A 418 -7.08 -16.68 33.30
CA HIS A 418 -7.95 -16.96 34.45
C HIS A 418 -7.14 -17.00 35.75
N GLU A 419 -6.00 -17.70 35.77
CA GLU A 419 -5.12 -17.77 36.94
C GLU A 419 -4.54 -16.39 37.29
N HIS A 420 -4.10 -15.60 36.29
CA HIS A 420 -3.60 -14.25 36.49
C HIS A 420 -4.69 -13.30 37.00
N ILE A 421 -5.90 -13.38 36.41
CA ILE A 421 -7.07 -12.66 36.92
C ILE A 421 -7.26 -13.06 38.36
N THR A 422 -7.51 -14.34 38.66
CA THR A 422 -7.78 -14.87 40.01
C THR A 422 -6.74 -14.41 41.04
N CYS A 423 -5.45 -14.46 40.70
CA CYS A 423 -4.37 -13.92 41.54
C CYS A 423 -4.48 -12.41 41.74
N SER A 424 -4.73 -11.64 40.68
CA SER A 424 -4.97 -10.20 40.75
C SER A 424 -6.23 -9.86 41.54
N LEU A 425 -7.28 -10.69 41.46
CA LEU A 425 -8.51 -10.58 42.25
C LEU A 425 -8.21 -10.81 43.72
N GLY A 426 -7.46 -11.87 44.04
CA GLY A 426 -7.01 -12.15 45.40
C GLY A 426 -6.21 -10.99 45.99
N LEU A 427 -5.33 -10.37 45.20
CA LEU A 427 -4.60 -9.17 45.61
C LEU A 427 -5.50 -7.95 45.79
N LEU A 428 -6.48 -7.73 44.92
CA LEU A 428 -7.45 -6.63 45.03
C LEU A 428 -8.38 -6.81 46.23
N LEU A 429 -8.86 -8.03 46.48
CA LEU A 429 -9.67 -8.40 47.63
C LEU A 429 -8.87 -8.25 48.92
N HIS A 430 -7.62 -8.68 48.95
CA HIS A 430 -6.75 -8.48 50.10
C HIS A 430 -6.45 -6.99 50.34
N LYS A 431 -6.21 -6.20 49.28
CA LYS A 431 -6.07 -4.73 49.40
C LYS A 431 -7.36 -4.08 49.89
N LYS A 432 -8.52 -4.57 49.46
CA LYS A 432 -9.84 -4.13 49.93
C LYS A 432 -9.98 -4.42 51.43
N GLU A 433 -9.78 -5.66 51.88
CA GLU A 433 -9.83 -6.04 53.29
C GLU A 433 -8.90 -5.18 54.15
N ASN A 434 -7.63 -5.06 53.73
CA ASN A 434 -6.66 -4.20 54.40
C ASN A 434 -7.10 -2.74 54.45
N PHE A 435 -7.78 -2.24 53.41
CA PHE A 435 -8.31 -0.89 53.39
C PHE A 435 -9.50 -0.74 54.35
N TYR A 436 -10.40 -1.72 54.43
CA TYR A 436 -11.56 -1.72 55.33
C TYR A 436 -11.17 -1.82 56.81
N ASP A 437 -10.08 -2.53 57.13
CA ASP A 437 -9.52 -2.65 58.49
C ASP A 437 -8.89 -1.35 59.00
N MET A 438 -8.60 -0.38 58.13
CA MET A 438 -8.03 0.91 58.51
C MET A 438 -9.09 1.84 59.10
N THR A 439 -8.68 2.61 60.12
CA THR A 439 -9.51 3.71 60.63
C THR A 439 -9.73 4.78 59.55
N PRO A 440 -10.83 5.57 59.60
CA PRO A 440 -11.10 6.62 58.61
C PRO A 440 -9.94 7.60 58.41
N ALA A 441 -9.24 7.97 59.50
CA ALA A 441 -8.06 8.83 59.44
C ALA A 441 -6.84 8.17 58.77
N GLN A 442 -6.68 6.85 58.92
CA GLN A 442 -5.62 6.08 58.25
C GLN A 442 -5.94 5.90 56.76
N LYS A 443 -7.21 5.69 56.38
CA LYS A 443 -7.66 5.64 54.97
C LYS A 443 -7.32 6.92 54.23
N VAL A 444 -7.69 8.07 54.79
CA VAL A 444 -7.39 9.40 54.22
C VAL A 444 -5.88 9.61 54.06
N ARG A 445 -5.09 9.27 55.09
CA ARG A 445 -3.62 9.40 55.03
C ARG A 445 -2.99 8.47 53.98
N SER A 446 -3.52 7.27 53.80
CA SER A 446 -3.07 6.32 52.78
C SER A 446 -3.37 6.83 51.36
N VAL A 447 -4.60 7.30 51.11
CA VAL A 447 -5.00 7.87 49.81
C VAL A 447 -4.19 9.13 49.49
N ALA A 448 -3.98 10.02 50.46
CA ALA A 448 -3.15 11.20 50.27
C ALA A 448 -1.70 10.85 49.91
N ARG A 449 -1.11 9.82 50.55
CA ARG A 449 0.23 9.33 50.23
C ARG A 449 0.31 8.69 48.83
N ASN A 450 -0.71 7.96 48.41
CA ASN A 450 -0.78 7.41 47.05
C ASN A 450 -0.89 8.52 45.98
N LEU A 451 -1.60 9.60 46.28
CA LEU A 451 -1.65 10.78 45.40
C LEU A 451 -0.28 11.47 45.31
N GLU A 452 0.47 11.56 46.42
CA GLU A 452 1.84 12.08 46.40
C GLU A 452 2.77 11.20 45.57
N GLN A 453 2.70 9.89 45.74
CA GLN A 453 3.47 8.94 44.92
C GLN A 453 3.13 9.07 43.43
N LEU A 454 1.84 9.21 43.08
CA LEU A 454 1.42 9.42 41.70
C LEU A 454 2.03 10.71 41.11
N ILE A 455 2.10 11.80 41.88
CA ILE A 455 2.71 13.06 41.45
C ILE A 455 4.22 12.90 41.19
N GLU A 456 4.91 12.12 42.02
CA GLU A 456 6.35 11.85 41.86
C GLU A 456 6.65 10.96 40.65
N GLU A 457 5.78 10.00 40.33
CA GLU A 457 5.96 9.07 39.21
C GLU A 457 5.52 9.65 37.85
N LEU A 458 4.54 10.57 37.81
CA LEU A 458 4.01 11.16 36.58
C LEU A 458 5.07 11.75 35.62
N PRO A 459 6.11 12.49 36.08
CA PRO A 459 7.20 12.96 35.22
C PRO A 459 7.99 11.83 34.56
N ILE A 460 8.22 10.72 35.26
CA ILE A 460 8.93 9.55 34.73
C ILE A 460 8.06 8.88 33.65
N PHE A 461 6.75 8.78 33.88
CA PHE A 461 5.83 8.28 32.87
C PHE A 461 5.78 9.16 31.62
N LEU A 462 5.81 10.49 31.76
CA LEU A 462 5.86 11.41 30.63
C LEU A 462 7.13 11.23 29.80
N LEU A 463 8.29 11.12 30.43
CA LEU A 463 9.57 10.87 29.73
C LEU A 463 9.52 9.54 28.97
N ARG A 464 9.06 8.46 29.61
CA ARG A 464 8.90 7.16 28.95
C ARG A 464 7.90 7.22 27.80
N LEU A 465 6.83 8.00 27.93
CA LEU A 465 5.85 8.18 26.86
C LEU A 465 6.44 8.93 25.66
N GLU A 466 7.27 9.95 25.90
CA GLU A 466 8.00 10.66 24.85
C GLU A 466 9.00 9.74 24.12
N GLU A 467 9.76 8.92 24.86
CA GLU A 467 10.65 7.91 24.29
C GLU A 467 9.89 6.91 23.40
N VAL A 468 8.73 6.42 23.88
CA VAL A 468 7.87 5.50 23.11
C VAL A 468 7.27 6.17 21.88
N THR A 469 6.87 7.45 21.99
CA THR A 469 6.33 8.22 20.86
C THR A 469 7.38 8.43 19.78
N GLY A 470 8.60 8.83 20.16
CA GLY A 470 9.72 8.95 19.22
C GLY A 470 10.10 7.60 18.58
N ALA A 471 10.11 6.52 19.36
CA ALA A 471 10.35 5.19 18.82
C ALA A 471 9.25 4.72 17.85
N LEU A 472 7.99 5.07 18.08
CA LEU A 472 6.87 4.76 17.18
C LEU A 472 6.99 5.48 15.84
N ASP A 473 7.44 6.74 15.85
CA ASP A 473 7.60 7.55 14.65
C ASP A 473 8.85 7.17 13.85
N GLU A 474 9.97 6.84 14.52
CA GLU A 474 11.24 6.53 13.86
C GLU A 474 11.43 5.05 13.50
N LYS A 475 10.95 4.11 14.35
CA LYS A 475 11.32 2.70 14.24
C LYS A 475 10.24 1.81 13.65
N LEU A 476 8.99 2.26 13.61
CA LEU A 476 7.88 1.41 13.18
C LEU A 476 7.68 1.46 11.66
N GLU A 477 8.38 0.58 10.97
CA GLU A 477 8.23 0.41 9.52
C GLU A 477 6.78 0.06 9.14
N TRP A 478 6.36 0.38 7.92
CA TRP A 478 5.02 0.05 7.41
C TRP A 478 4.67 -1.43 7.60
N ARG A 479 5.62 -2.33 7.32
CA ARG A 479 5.44 -3.79 7.44
C ARG A 479 5.13 -4.21 8.88
N GLU A 480 5.90 -3.70 9.84
CA GLU A 480 5.78 -4.03 11.26
C GLU A 480 4.45 -3.50 11.84
N PHE A 481 4.09 -2.25 11.52
CA PHE A 481 2.79 -1.70 11.91
C PHE A 481 1.65 -2.51 11.30
N LYS A 482 1.73 -2.85 10.01
CA LYS A 482 0.70 -3.63 9.31
C LYS A 482 0.52 -5.01 9.95
N PHE A 483 1.61 -5.68 10.27
CA PHE A 483 1.60 -6.97 10.95
C PHE A 483 0.94 -6.85 12.34
N CYS A 484 1.40 -5.90 13.17
CA CYS A 484 0.85 -5.64 14.49
C CYS A 484 -0.64 -5.29 14.45
N PHE A 485 -1.04 -4.45 13.50
CA PHE A 485 -2.42 -4.01 13.33
C PHE A 485 -3.33 -5.18 12.94
N LYS A 486 -2.96 -5.98 11.93
CA LYS A 486 -3.76 -7.15 11.51
C LYS A 486 -3.84 -8.23 12.59
N VAL A 487 -2.72 -8.52 13.27
CA VAL A 487 -2.71 -9.48 14.39
C VAL A 487 -3.51 -8.96 15.58
N GLY A 488 -3.36 -7.68 15.94
CA GLY A 488 -4.07 -7.06 17.05
C GLY A 488 -5.58 -7.00 16.85
N THR A 489 -6.03 -6.50 15.70
CA THR A 489 -7.46 -6.44 15.34
C THR A 489 -8.08 -7.85 15.27
N SER A 490 -7.37 -8.82 14.69
CA SER A 490 -7.83 -10.21 14.64
C SER A 490 -7.93 -10.87 16.03
N LYS A 491 -6.99 -10.59 16.95
CA LYS A 491 -7.06 -11.04 18.34
C LYS A 491 -8.26 -10.45 19.07
N VAL A 492 -8.46 -9.14 18.97
CA VAL A 492 -9.59 -8.44 19.61
C VAL A 492 -10.91 -8.98 19.08
N SER A 493 -11.04 -9.14 17.76
CA SER A 493 -12.25 -9.71 17.16
C SER A 493 -12.47 -11.17 17.55
N GLY A 494 -11.41 -12.00 17.62
CA GLY A 494 -11.51 -13.38 18.09
C GLY A 494 -12.00 -13.50 19.54
N VAL A 495 -11.56 -12.59 20.42
CA VAL A 495 -12.10 -12.50 21.79
C VAL A 495 -13.56 -12.04 21.77
N LEU A 496 -13.90 -11.00 21.00
CA LEU A 496 -15.27 -10.50 20.86
C LEU A 496 -16.24 -11.58 20.37
N GLN A 497 -15.88 -12.35 19.34
CA GLN A 497 -16.71 -13.44 18.84
C GLN A 497 -16.99 -14.50 19.90
N LYS A 498 -16.00 -14.84 20.73
CA LYS A 498 -16.16 -15.76 21.86
C LYS A 498 -17.01 -15.17 22.98
N LEU A 499 -16.91 -13.86 23.23
CA LEU A 499 -17.79 -13.18 24.20
C LEU A 499 -19.25 -13.18 23.71
N VAL A 500 -19.48 -12.92 22.42
CA VAL A 500 -20.82 -12.95 21.81
C VAL A 500 -21.39 -14.37 21.82
N SER A 501 -20.59 -15.43 21.60
CA SER A 501 -21.09 -16.82 21.70
C SER A 501 -21.57 -17.20 23.10
N HIS A 502 -21.10 -16.50 24.14
CA HIS A 502 -21.50 -16.69 25.53
C HIS A 502 -22.31 -15.51 26.08
N GLN A 503 -22.98 -14.74 25.21
CA GLN A 503 -23.74 -13.54 25.56
C GLN A 503 -24.71 -13.76 26.73
N ASN A 504 -25.41 -14.90 26.78
CA ASN A 504 -26.38 -15.21 27.85
C ASN A 504 -25.76 -15.23 29.25
N THR A 505 -24.50 -15.68 29.39
CA THR A 505 -23.79 -15.73 30.68
C THR A 505 -23.22 -14.37 31.06
N LEU A 506 -22.91 -13.53 30.06
CA LEU A 506 -22.29 -12.22 30.25
C LEU A 506 -23.31 -11.07 30.35
N GLN A 507 -24.59 -11.33 30.05
CA GLN A 507 -25.62 -10.29 29.99
C GLN A 507 -25.75 -9.53 31.31
N ASP A 508 -25.76 -10.21 32.45
CA ASP A 508 -25.88 -9.56 33.77
C ASP A 508 -24.64 -8.68 34.09
N VAL A 509 -23.45 -9.13 33.68
CA VAL A 509 -22.19 -8.37 33.80
C VAL A 509 -22.21 -7.14 32.90
N MET A 510 -22.70 -7.27 31.67
CA MET A 510 -22.78 -6.14 30.72
C MET A 510 -23.80 -5.10 31.18
N VAL A 511 -24.94 -5.51 31.76
CA VAL A 511 -25.93 -4.58 32.33
C VAL A 511 -25.34 -3.83 33.53
N GLN A 512 -24.64 -4.51 34.44
CA GLN A 512 -23.94 -3.86 35.56
C GLN A 512 -22.87 -2.87 35.08
N LEU A 513 -22.15 -3.18 33.99
CA LEU A 513 -21.20 -2.24 33.37
C LEU A 513 -21.90 -1.02 32.77
N CYS A 514 -23.06 -1.19 32.14
CA CYS A 514 -23.86 -0.06 31.63
C CYS A 514 -24.36 0.84 32.77
N GLU A 515 -24.81 0.26 33.89
CA GLU A 515 -25.23 0.99 35.09
C GLU A 515 -24.08 1.74 35.76
N LEU A 516 -22.85 1.23 35.67
CA LEU A 516 -21.64 1.88 36.18
C LEU A 516 -21.21 3.07 35.30
N VAL A 517 -21.21 2.89 33.98
CA VAL A 517 -20.73 3.90 33.02
C VAL A 517 -21.76 5.01 32.79
N GLN A 518 -23.07 4.70 32.81
CA GLN A 518 -24.17 5.68 32.66
C GLN A 518 -24.00 6.61 31.45
N ARG A 519 -23.68 6.03 30.28
CA ARG A 519 -23.54 6.75 29.01
C ARG A 519 -24.28 6.00 27.91
N ASP A 520 -25.23 6.67 27.27
CA ASP A 520 -25.98 6.09 26.15
C ASP A 520 -25.06 5.65 25.00
N ALA A 521 -24.03 6.44 24.70
CA ALA A 521 -23.04 6.11 23.67
C ALA A 521 -22.26 4.81 23.96
N PHE A 522 -22.03 4.48 25.24
CA PHE A 522 -21.38 3.23 25.64
C PHE A 522 -22.33 2.04 25.43
N THR A 523 -23.57 2.17 25.91
CA THR A 523 -24.62 1.16 25.76
C THR A 523 -24.91 0.88 24.28
N GLN A 524 -25.01 1.91 23.44
CA GLN A 524 -25.18 1.77 21.98
C GLN A 524 -23.99 1.06 21.32
N SER A 525 -22.77 1.32 21.78
CA SER A 525 -21.58 0.62 21.27
C SER A 525 -21.61 -0.87 21.62
N LEU A 526 -22.08 -1.24 22.83
CA LEU A 526 -22.25 -2.63 23.24
C LEU A 526 -23.39 -3.34 22.47
N TYR A 527 -24.48 -2.65 22.15
CA TYR A 527 -25.52 -3.17 21.26
C TYR A 527 -24.97 -3.44 19.86
N ASN A 528 -24.21 -2.51 19.28
CA ASN A 528 -23.60 -2.66 17.97
C ASN A 528 -22.56 -3.81 17.92
N LEU A 529 -21.91 -4.10 19.04
CA LEU A 529 -21.02 -5.24 19.21
C LEU A 529 -21.76 -6.58 19.37
N GLY A 530 -23.08 -6.55 19.60
CA GLY A 530 -23.89 -7.74 19.85
C GLY A 530 -23.71 -8.34 21.24
N LEU A 531 -23.21 -7.56 22.20
CA LEU A 531 -22.97 -8.00 23.58
C LEU A 531 -24.20 -7.79 24.50
N LEU A 532 -25.19 -7.01 24.06
CA LEU A 532 -26.45 -6.77 24.78
C LEU A 532 -27.64 -7.12 23.88
N ASP A 533 -28.61 -7.86 24.43
CA ASP A 533 -29.87 -8.17 23.76
C ASP A 533 -30.90 -7.05 23.98
N ALA A 534 -31.43 -6.48 22.89
CA ALA A 534 -32.40 -5.39 22.92
C ALA A 534 -33.76 -5.79 23.53
N SER A 535 -34.01 -7.10 23.71
CA SER A 535 -35.29 -7.63 24.17
C SER A 535 -35.48 -7.66 25.70
N LYS A 536 -34.43 -7.52 26.51
CA LYS A 536 -34.48 -7.75 27.97
C LYS A 536 -34.40 -6.52 28.87
N VAL A 537 -34.26 -5.31 28.33
CA VAL A 537 -34.31 -4.06 29.13
C VAL A 537 -35.64 -3.35 28.91
N THR A 538 -36.72 -3.96 29.38
CA THR A 538 -38.05 -3.34 29.44
C THR A 538 -38.38 -2.93 30.87
N SER A 539 -37.91 -1.74 31.27
CA SER A 539 -38.64 -0.91 32.25
C SER A 539 -38.22 0.56 32.32
N HIS A 540 -37.29 1.06 31.49
CA HIS A 540 -36.96 2.50 31.44
C HIS A 540 -36.70 3.06 30.03
N ALA A 541 -36.97 2.29 28.97
CA ALA A 541 -36.59 2.63 27.59
C ALA A 541 -37.77 3.01 26.66
N GLU A 542 -38.87 3.56 27.18
CA GLU A 542 -40.00 3.97 26.32
C GLU A 542 -39.94 5.41 25.78
N ASP A 543 -38.92 6.22 26.12
CA ASP A 543 -38.76 7.56 25.54
C ASP A 543 -37.68 7.67 24.44
N CYS A 544 -36.93 6.62 24.13
CA CYS A 544 -35.77 6.70 23.21
C CYS A 544 -36.01 6.28 21.74
N GLN A 545 -37.25 5.97 21.32
CA GLN A 545 -37.53 5.55 19.93
C GLN A 545 -38.08 6.65 18.99
N LYS A 546 -37.94 7.94 19.34
CA LYS A 546 -38.36 9.05 18.46
C LYS A 546 -37.34 10.17 18.28
N ILE A 547 -36.06 9.86 18.08
CA ILE A 547 -35.12 10.79 17.42
C ILE A 547 -34.17 10.00 16.52
N ALA A 548 -34.72 9.34 15.50
CA ALA A 548 -33.96 8.79 14.39
C ALA A 548 -34.31 9.59 13.11
N SER A 549 -33.91 10.85 13.08
CA SER A 549 -33.79 11.66 11.86
C SER A 549 -33.28 13.05 12.24
N ASN A 550 -31.97 13.27 12.15
CA ASN A 550 -31.34 14.51 11.66
C ASN A 550 -29.82 14.38 11.78
N PRO A 551 -29.07 14.31 10.67
CA PRO A 551 -27.63 14.48 10.72
C PRO A 551 -27.35 15.97 10.95
N SER A 552 -27.09 16.37 12.19
CA SER A 552 -26.60 17.72 12.46
C SER A 552 -25.15 17.82 11.99
N SER A 553 -24.99 18.33 10.77
CA SER A 553 -23.72 18.78 10.21
C SER A 553 -23.22 20.00 10.98
N SER A 554 -22.46 19.79 12.05
CA SER A 554 -21.54 20.80 12.57
C SER A 554 -20.19 20.59 11.90
N SER A 555 -20.02 21.19 10.72
CA SER A 555 -18.73 21.29 10.04
C SER A 555 -17.83 22.26 10.80
N SER A 556 -17.22 21.81 11.90
CA SER A 556 -16.01 22.44 12.39
C SER A 556 -14.87 22.05 11.44
N LYS A 557 -14.52 22.96 10.52
CA LYS A 557 -13.30 22.87 9.73
C LYS A 557 -12.09 22.89 10.66
N GLN A 558 -11.70 21.74 11.18
CA GLN A 558 -10.35 21.53 11.66
C GLN A 558 -9.51 21.12 10.45
N ASN A 559 -8.72 22.07 9.95
CA ASN A 559 -7.65 21.81 8.99
C ASN A 559 -6.60 20.92 9.68
N SER A 560 -6.81 19.61 9.70
CA SER A 560 -5.71 18.66 9.86
C SER A 560 -5.25 18.29 8.45
N ILE A 561 -4.13 18.87 8.01
CA ILE A 561 -3.37 18.34 6.88
C ILE A 561 -2.95 16.92 7.30
N GLY A 562 -3.71 15.93 6.87
CA GLY A 562 -3.58 14.56 7.32
C GLY A 562 -4.11 13.61 6.26
N TYR A 563 -3.52 12.42 6.22
CA TYR A 563 -3.86 11.35 5.28
C TYR A 563 -5.38 11.17 5.17
N THR A 564 -5.90 11.25 3.93
CA THR A 564 -7.32 11.12 3.62
C THR A 564 -7.61 9.67 3.26
N LEU A 565 -8.49 9.01 4.02
CA LEU A 565 -8.88 7.62 3.75
C LEU A 565 -9.59 7.54 2.38
N ASN A 566 -9.05 6.77 1.44
CA ASN A 566 -9.64 6.56 0.12
C ASN A 566 -9.97 5.07 -0.12
N LEU A 567 -11.22 4.68 0.08
CA LEU A 567 -11.67 3.29 -0.15
C LEU A 567 -12.26 3.07 -1.55
N VAL A 568 -12.08 4.03 -2.45
CA VAL A 568 -12.79 4.07 -3.73
C VAL A 568 -11.82 4.15 -4.91
N GLU A 569 -10.55 4.45 -4.67
CA GLU A 569 -9.51 4.62 -5.69
C GLU A 569 -9.45 3.45 -6.69
N SER A 570 -9.51 2.22 -6.19
CA SER A 570 -9.56 1.00 -7.00
C SER A 570 -10.74 0.94 -7.99
N LEU A 571 -11.84 1.64 -7.70
CA LEU A 571 -13.03 1.72 -8.55
C LEU A 571 -12.94 2.86 -9.58
N CYS A 572 -12.04 3.83 -9.35
CA CYS A 572 -11.85 5.00 -10.21
C CYS A 572 -10.70 4.83 -11.21
N VAL A 573 -9.79 3.90 -10.96
CA VAL A 573 -8.68 3.59 -11.89
C VAL A 573 -9.17 2.62 -12.97
N PRO A 574 -8.91 2.89 -14.27
CA PRO A 574 -9.27 1.95 -15.33
C PRO A 574 -8.51 0.63 -15.18
N PRO A 575 -9.16 -0.52 -15.47
CA PRO A 575 -8.51 -1.81 -15.33
C PRO A 575 -7.31 -1.95 -16.27
N SER A 576 -6.36 -2.80 -15.89
CA SER A 576 -5.27 -3.15 -16.79
C SER A 576 -5.83 -3.73 -18.10
N PRO A 577 -5.13 -3.52 -19.23
CA PRO A 577 -5.53 -4.05 -20.52
C PRO A 577 -5.91 -5.52 -20.41
N MET A 578 -5.14 -6.32 -19.66
CA MET A 578 -5.35 -7.76 -19.36
C MET A 578 -6.75 -8.11 -18.87
N ASN A 579 -7.31 -7.28 -17.99
CA ASN A 579 -8.57 -7.51 -17.32
C ASN A 579 -9.74 -6.68 -17.89
N SER A 580 -9.46 -5.73 -18.79
CA SER A 580 -10.45 -4.90 -19.47
C SER A 580 -11.22 -5.69 -20.54
N ASN A 581 -12.56 -5.63 -20.52
CA ASN A 581 -13.39 -6.19 -21.58
C ASN A 581 -13.43 -5.24 -22.79
N LEU A 582 -13.40 -3.93 -22.56
CA LEU A 582 -13.33 -2.88 -23.56
C LEU A 582 -12.11 -3.05 -24.45
N SER A 583 -10.92 -3.28 -23.86
CA SER A 583 -9.70 -3.62 -24.61
C SER A 583 -9.89 -4.82 -25.56
N LYS A 584 -10.54 -5.90 -25.08
CA LYS A 584 -10.80 -7.10 -25.89
C LYS A 584 -11.81 -6.82 -27.01
N LEU A 585 -12.86 -6.06 -26.72
CA LEU A 585 -13.90 -5.71 -27.67
C LEU A 585 -13.38 -4.75 -28.74
N CYS A 586 -12.53 -3.78 -28.38
CA CYS A 586 -11.82 -2.93 -29.34
C CYS A 586 -10.93 -3.75 -30.27
N LEU A 587 -10.16 -4.71 -29.75
CA LEU A 587 -9.37 -5.62 -30.60
C LEU A 587 -10.24 -6.43 -31.56
N GLN A 588 -11.42 -6.90 -31.11
CA GLN A 588 -12.37 -7.58 -31.98
C GLN A 588 -12.95 -6.64 -33.04
N LEU A 589 -13.23 -5.39 -32.68
CA LEU A 589 -13.72 -4.36 -33.58
C LEU A 589 -12.73 -4.12 -34.73
N LEU A 590 -11.43 -3.96 -34.43
CA LEU A 590 -10.38 -3.85 -35.44
C LEU A 590 -10.34 -5.06 -36.38
N LYS A 591 -10.48 -6.29 -35.84
CA LYS A 591 -10.46 -7.52 -36.63
C LYS A 591 -11.70 -7.72 -37.50
N SER A 592 -12.85 -7.21 -37.05
CA SER A 592 -14.11 -7.30 -37.77
C SER A 592 -14.25 -6.29 -38.91
N GLU A 593 -13.46 -5.20 -38.85
CA GLU A 593 -13.52 -4.04 -39.76
C GLU A 593 -14.91 -3.36 -39.83
N ALA A 594 -15.83 -3.71 -38.93
CA ALA A 594 -17.19 -3.22 -38.91
C ALA A 594 -17.24 -1.75 -38.45
N GLY A 595 -17.84 -0.88 -39.27
CA GLY A 595 -18.00 0.55 -38.92
C GLY A 595 -16.71 1.38 -39.04
N THR A 596 -15.70 0.88 -39.76
CA THR A 596 -14.45 1.61 -40.03
C THR A 596 -14.69 2.85 -40.90
N ASP A 597 -14.07 3.97 -40.52
CA ASP A 597 -14.26 5.29 -41.13
C ASP A 597 -12.96 5.94 -41.63
N MET A 598 -11.84 5.21 -41.58
CA MET A 598 -10.54 5.57 -42.19
C MET A 598 -9.75 4.36 -42.68
N GLU A 599 -8.71 4.64 -43.47
CA GLU A 599 -7.80 3.64 -44.03
C GLU A 599 -6.33 4.04 -43.85
N PHE A 600 -5.48 3.04 -43.59
CA PHE A 600 -4.02 3.18 -43.67
C PHE A 600 -3.53 2.53 -44.96
N GLU A 601 -2.64 3.20 -45.68
CA GLU A 601 -1.95 2.65 -46.84
C GLU A 601 -0.48 2.50 -46.52
N ILE A 602 0.01 1.27 -46.50
CA ILE A 602 1.36 0.91 -46.12
C ILE A 602 2.14 0.66 -47.39
N VAL A 603 3.18 1.46 -47.61
CA VAL A 603 4.05 1.40 -48.78
C VAL A 603 5.36 0.75 -48.36
N VAL A 604 5.64 -0.44 -48.91
CA VAL A 604 6.88 -1.17 -48.68
C VAL A 604 7.90 -0.76 -49.74
N SER A 605 8.99 -0.13 -49.32
CA SER A 605 10.11 0.20 -50.20
C SER A 605 11.02 -1.02 -50.35
N ASN A 606 10.99 -1.69 -51.51
CA ASN A 606 11.96 -2.73 -51.84
C ASN A 606 13.31 -2.11 -52.18
N SER A 607 14.11 -1.75 -51.17
CA SER A 607 15.50 -1.35 -51.35
C SER A 607 16.45 -2.36 -50.72
N THR A 608 16.49 -3.57 -51.28
CA THR A 608 17.62 -4.50 -51.11
C THR A 608 17.95 -5.12 -52.46
N SER A 609 18.75 -4.39 -53.24
CA SER A 609 19.71 -4.97 -54.18
C SER A 609 20.87 -3.99 -54.37
N ASP A 610 22.00 -4.32 -53.78
CA ASP A 610 23.37 -3.90 -54.10
C ASP A 610 23.60 -2.45 -54.56
N GLN A 611 24.12 -1.63 -53.63
CA GLN A 611 25.01 -0.54 -54.00
C GLN A 611 26.32 -1.13 -54.56
N THR A 612 26.34 -1.44 -55.85
CA THR A 612 27.59 -1.45 -56.63
C THR A 612 27.46 -0.54 -57.83
N VAL A 613 28.22 0.56 -57.75
CA VAL A 613 28.72 1.43 -58.83
C VAL A 613 28.20 1.12 -60.24
N ARG A 614 27.45 2.06 -60.84
CA ARG A 614 27.56 2.37 -62.28
C ARG A 614 26.97 3.74 -62.62
N GLU A 615 27.84 4.59 -63.13
CA GLU A 615 27.55 5.89 -63.74
C GLU A 615 26.75 5.76 -65.05
N HIS A 616 25.91 6.78 -65.31
CA HIS A 616 25.36 7.25 -66.60
C HIS A 616 24.68 6.21 -67.52
N THR A 617 23.34 6.25 -67.68
CA THR A 617 22.63 6.90 -68.81
C THR A 617 21.11 6.60 -68.80
N GLN A 618 20.34 7.61 -69.20
CA GLN A 618 19.02 7.59 -69.87
C GLN A 618 17.73 7.31 -69.07
N GLU A 619 16.87 8.33 -69.15
CA GLU A 619 15.44 8.36 -68.85
C GLU A 619 14.69 7.16 -69.45
N THR A 620 14.07 6.36 -68.58
CA THR A 620 12.86 5.59 -68.92
C THR A 620 11.97 5.51 -67.69
N ASN A 621 10.81 6.19 -67.75
CA ASN A 621 9.72 6.05 -66.78
C ASN A 621 9.12 4.64 -66.92
N SER A 622 9.52 3.70 -66.08
CA SER A 622 8.69 2.56 -65.69
C SER A 622 8.12 2.86 -64.29
N PRO A 623 6.83 2.61 -64.02
CA PRO A 623 6.31 2.73 -62.67
C PRO A 623 6.95 1.63 -61.83
N THR A 624 7.77 2.00 -60.85
CA THR A 624 8.20 1.13 -59.77
C THR A 624 6.93 0.57 -59.10
N GLU A 625 6.67 -0.73 -59.25
CA GLU A 625 5.56 -1.39 -58.56
C GLU A 625 5.90 -1.44 -57.06
N PHE A 626 5.39 -0.46 -56.31
CA PHE A 626 5.42 -0.49 -54.85
C PHE A 626 4.36 -1.48 -54.36
N GLU A 627 4.74 -2.43 -53.52
CA GLU A 627 3.77 -3.30 -52.83
C GLU A 627 3.05 -2.46 -51.78
N THR A 628 1.73 -2.29 -51.97
CA THR A 628 0.88 -1.49 -51.08
C THR A 628 -0.12 -2.39 -50.36
N SER A 629 -0.21 -2.24 -49.04
CA SER A 629 -1.16 -2.96 -48.20
C SER A 629 -2.10 -1.97 -47.52
N THR A 630 -3.40 -2.27 -47.48
CA THR A 630 -4.40 -1.39 -46.89
C THR A 630 -4.98 -1.99 -45.60
N ILE A 631 -5.12 -1.17 -44.55
CA ILE A 631 -5.70 -1.57 -43.27
C ILE A 631 -6.79 -0.58 -42.88
N ARG A 632 -8.03 -1.07 -42.69
CA ARG A 632 -9.16 -0.23 -42.26
C ARG A 632 -9.13 -0.01 -40.74
N ALA A 633 -9.52 1.19 -40.29
CA ALA A 633 -9.53 1.56 -38.88
C ALA A 633 -10.63 2.58 -38.53
N HIS A 634 -10.75 2.90 -37.24
CA HIS A 634 -11.65 3.87 -36.64
C HIS A 634 -10.88 5.10 -36.18
N ARG A 635 -11.22 6.27 -36.72
CA ARG A 635 -10.57 7.56 -36.44
C ARG A 635 -10.57 7.88 -34.95
N VAL A 636 -11.71 7.69 -34.30
CA VAL A 636 -11.87 8.01 -32.87
C VAL A 636 -10.93 7.21 -31.98
N ILE A 637 -10.79 5.90 -32.20
CA ILE A 637 -9.95 5.03 -31.35
C ILE A 637 -8.47 5.38 -31.56
N VAL A 638 -8.06 5.56 -32.81
CA VAL A 638 -6.67 5.85 -33.14
C VAL A 638 -6.28 7.25 -32.62
N ALA A 639 -7.14 8.25 -32.78
CA ALA A 639 -6.93 9.59 -32.23
C ALA A 639 -6.95 9.61 -30.69
N ALA A 640 -7.77 8.79 -30.04
CA ALA A 640 -7.81 8.71 -28.57
C ALA A 640 -6.55 8.10 -27.95
N ARG A 641 -5.80 7.33 -28.74
CA ARG A 641 -4.68 6.50 -28.25
C ARG A 641 -3.32 6.93 -28.79
N CYS A 642 -3.29 7.88 -29.73
CA CYS A 642 -2.07 8.42 -30.32
C CYS A 642 -2.25 9.90 -30.68
N ASP A 643 -1.47 10.75 -30.02
CA ASP A 643 -1.55 12.20 -30.17
C ASP A 643 -1.10 12.69 -31.56
N TRP A 644 -0.15 11.98 -32.17
CA TRP A 644 0.26 12.26 -33.54
C TRP A 644 -0.92 12.06 -34.51
N PHE A 645 -1.62 10.91 -34.42
CA PHE A 645 -2.78 10.66 -35.27
C PHE A 645 -3.94 11.60 -34.96
N ARG A 646 -4.15 11.96 -33.68
CA ARG A 646 -5.14 12.97 -33.29
C ARG A 646 -4.91 14.29 -34.02
N ARG A 647 -3.67 14.79 -33.99
CA ARG A 647 -3.29 16.01 -34.71
C ARG A 647 -3.48 15.85 -36.22
N ALA A 648 -3.01 14.75 -36.81
CA ALA A 648 -3.14 14.50 -38.25
C ALA A 648 -4.60 14.46 -38.72
N LEU A 649 -5.49 13.82 -37.96
CA LEU A 649 -6.91 13.64 -38.32
C LEU A 649 -7.79 14.87 -38.01
N LEU A 650 -7.27 15.84 -37.25
CA LEU A 650 -7.94 17.09 -36.88
C LEU A 650 -7.32 18.34 -37.53
N SER A 651 -6.19 18.22 -38.23
CA SER A 651 -5.43 19.35 -38.80
C SER A 651 -6.13 20.04 -39.99
N GLY A 652 -7.15 19.41 -40.59
CA GLY A 652 -7.73 19.85 -41.85
C GLY A 652 -6.83 19.62 -43.08
N MET A 653 -5.72 18.89 -42.91
CA MET A 653 -4.82 18.50 -44.00
C MET A 653 -5.38 17.30 -44.77
N ARG A 654 -4.63 16.83 -45.78
CA ARG A 654 -5.04 15.76 -46.70
C ARG A 654 -5.48 14.50 -45.94
N GLU A 655 -4.76 14.13 -44.88
CA GLU A 655 -5.04 12.98 -44.02
C GLU A 655 -6.44 13.06 -43.38
N ALA A 656 -6.83 14.26 -42.93
CA ALA A 656 -8.14 14.52 -42.34
C ALA A 656 -9.26 14.53 -43.38
N ILE A 657 -9.00 15.06 -44.58
CA ILE A 657 -9.97 15.18 -45.68
C ILE A 657 -10.22 13.82 -46.35
N ASP A 658 -9.14 13.17 -46.77
CA ASP A 658 -9.17 11.87 -47.47
C ASP A 658 -9.49 10.72 -46.52
N ARG A 659 -9.41 10.95 -45.20
CA ARG A 659 -9.54 9.94 -44.13
C ARG A 659 -8.59 8.76 -44.35
N LYS A 660 -7.41 9.09 -44.86
CA LYS A 660 -6.39 8.13 -45.28
C LYS A 660 -5.01 8.60 -44.85
N ILE A 661 -4.27 7.73 -44.18
CA ILE A 661 -2.88 8.00 -43.77
C ILE A 661 -1.95 7.04 -44.51
N ILE A 662 -0.96 7.61 -45.20
CA ILE A 662 0.06 6.84 -45.91
C ILE A 662 1.25 6.62 -44.99
N VAL A 663 1.66 5.37 -44.82
CA VAL A 663 2.75 4.91 -43.97
C VAL A 663 3.85 4.36 -44.86
N HIS A 664 5.03 4.98 -44.80
CA HIS A 664 6.18 4.59 -45.59
C HIS A 664 7.18 3.77 -44.78
N ASP A 665 7.90 2.88 -45.45
CA ASP A 665 9.04 2.13 -44.92
C ASP A 665 8.67 1.34 -43.65
N THR A 666 7.60 0.55 -43.72
CA THR A 666 7.14 -0.26 -42.60
C THR A 666 6.54 -1.56 -43.08
N ASN A 667 6.84 -2.65 -42.39
CA ASN A 667 6.24 -3.95 -42.63
C ASN A 667 4.74 -3.93 -42.28
N PRO A 668 3.83 -4.31 -43.21
CA PRO A 668 2.40 -4.32 -42.93
C PRO A 668 1.99 -5.15 -41.70
N THR A 669 2.75 -6.20 -41.40
CA THR A 669 2.52 -7.07 -40.24
C THR A 669 2.85 -6.35 -38.94
N VAL A 670 3.97 -5.63 -38.89
CA VAL A 670 4.40 -4.88 -37.70
C VAL A 670 3.49 -3.68 -37.47
N PHE A 671 3.09 -2.97 -38.54
CA PHE A 671 2.11 -1.89 -38.41
C PHE A 671 0.74 -2.38 -37.94
N ARG A 672 0.31 -3.59 -38.36
CA ARG A 672 -0.92 -4.20 -37.84
C ARG A 672 -0.81 -4.47 -36.34
N LEU A 673 0.34 -4.95 -35.85
CA LEU A 673 0.59 -5.14 -34.42
C LEU A 673 0.59 -3.81 -33.66
N PHE A 674 1.12 -2.74 -34.26
CA PHE A 674 1.07 -1.38 -33.71
C PHE A 674 -0.38 -0.90 -33.55
N LEU A 675 -1.23 -1.12 -34.55
CA LEU A 675 -2.66 -0.83 -34.44
C LEU A 675 -3.35 -1.72 -33.40
N GLU A 676 -3.03 -3.01 -33.33
CA GLU A 676 -3.54 -3.89 -32.26
C GLU A 676 -3.16 -3.36 -30.88
N TYR A 677 -1.95 -2.80 -30.70
CA TYR A 677 -1.59 -2.13 -29.45
C TYR A 677 -2.46 -0.90 -29.17
N LEU A 678 -2.75 -0.05 -30.15
CA LEU A 678 -3.64 1.11 -29.92
C LEU A 678 -5.05 0.69 -29.48
N TYR A 679 -5.59 -0.38 -30.08
CA TYR A 679 -6.94 -0.88 -29.77
C TYR A 679 -7.00 -1.72 -28.49
N GLY A 680 -5.92 -2.44 -28.17
CA GLY A 680 -5.90 -3.39 -27.06
C GLY A 680 -5.11 -2.93 -25.85
N GLY A 681 -4.17 -2.00 -26.01
CA GLY A 681 -3.19 -1.62 -24.98
C GLY A 681 -2.24 -2.74 -24.58
N ARG A 682 -2.07 -3.77 -25.43
CA ARG A 682 -1.25 -4.96 -25.12
C ARG A 682 -0.30 -5.27 -26.26
N LEU A 683 0.94 -5.59 -25.91
CA LEU A 683 1.93 -6.16 -26.82
C LEU A 683 2.49 -7.45 -26.19
N ARG A 684 2.39 -8.58 -26.89
CA ARG A 684 3.00 -9.84 -26.43
C ARG A 684 4.46 -9.91 -26.86
N GLN A 685 5.34 -9.31 -26.07
CA GLN A 685 6.78 -9.22 -26.36
C GLN A 685 7.40 -10.61 -26.66
N SER A 686 7.02 -11.63 -25.88
CA SER A 686 7.53 -13.01 -26.02
C SER A 686 7.21 -13.68 -27.36
N SER A 687 6.24 -13.15 -28.11
CA SER A 687 5.87 -13.67 -29.43
C SER A 687 6.52 -12.93 -30.60
N LEU A 688 7.34 -11.91 -30.31
CA LEU A 688 7.97 -11.05 -31.31
C LEU A 688 9.47 -11.34 -31.39
N THR A 689 10.04 -11.20 -32.58
CA THR A 689 11.50 -11.23 -32.77
C THR A 689 12.14 -9.91 -32.34
N SER A 690 13.45 -9.93 -32.09
CA SER A 690 14.24 -8.72 -31.83
C SER A 690 14.04 -7.65 -32.90
N ASP A 691 14.03 -8.06 -34.16
CA ASP A 691 13.87 -7.15 -35.32
C ASP A 691 12.47 -6.52 -35.34
N GLN A 692 11.43 -7.30 -35.04
CA GLN A 692 10.06 -6.79 -34.94
C GLN A 692 9.91 -5.83 -33.76
N LEU A 693 10.58 -6.08 -32.63
CA LEU A 693 10.58 -5.17 -31.48
C LEU A 693 11.35 -3.88 -31.77
N ALA A 694 12.46 -3.94 -32.50
CA ALA A 694 13.21 -2.78 -32.97
C ALA A 694 12.38 -1.93 -33.95
N GLU A 695 11.70 -2.56 -34.91
CA GLU A 695 10.80 -1.86 -35.83
C GLU A 695 9.60 -1.25 -35.08
N MET A 696 9.05 -1.95 -34.08
CA MET A 696 8.00 -1.43 -33.21
C MET A 696 8.48 -0.24 -32.36
N LEU A 697 9.71 -0.27 -31.86
CA LEU A 697 10.34 0.84 -31.15
C LEU A 697 10.39 2.09 -32.05
N LEU A 698 10.87 1.94 -33.29
CA LEU A 698 10.89 3.01 -34.29
C LEU A 698 9.47 3.57 -34.56
N LEU A 699 8.47 2.71 -34.75
CA LEU A 699 7.09 3.16 -34.97
C LEU A 699 6.54 3.90 -33.75
N SER A 700 6.83 3.41 -32.56
CA SER A 700 6.38 4.05 -31.31
C SER A 700 7.01 5.42 -31.12
N ASP A 701 8.26 5.62 -31.51
CA ASP A 701 8.91 6.94 -31.49
C ASP A 701 8.33 7.86 -32.57
N ARG A 702 8.23 7.38 -33.81
CA ARG A 702 7.68 8.12 -34.96
C ARG A 702 6.27 8.67 -34.70
N TYR A 703 5.42 7.89 -34.03
CA TYR A 703 4.04 8.24 -33.73
C TYR A 703 3.83 8.69 -32.27
N GLU A 704 4.90 8.97 -31.53
CA GLU A 704 4.88 9.54 -30.18
C GLU A 704 4.05 8.69 -29.17
N VAL A 705 4.18 7.37 -29.24
CA VAL A 705 3.53 6.41 -28.33
C VAL A 705 4.54 5.93 -27.28
N ASP A 706 4.91 6.81 -26.35
CA ASP A 706 5.96 6.55 -25.34
C ASP A 706 5.70 5.29 -24.50
N SER A 707 4.43 5.01 -24.19
CA SER A 707 4.05 3.80 -23.45
C SER A 707 4.44 2.52 -24.18
N LEU A 708 4.30 2.50 -25.51
CA LEU A 708 4.70 1.36 -26.34
C LEU A 708 6.22 1.32 -26.48
N LYS A 709 6.86 2.49 -26.62
CA LYS A 709 8.32 2.62 -26.70
C LYS A 709 8.99 1.95 -25.51
N GLN A 710 8.56 2.29 -24.29
CA GLN A 710 9.07 1.66 -23.07
C GLN A 710 8.85 0.15 -23.04
N VAL A 711 7.68 -0.33 -23.49
CA VAL A 711 7.40 -1.77 -23.61
C VAL A 711 8.40 -2.42 -24.58
N CYS A 712 8.71 -1.81 -25.73
CA CYS A 712 9.71 -2.35 -26.64
C CYS A 712 11.13 -2.35 -26.03
N GLU A 713 11.51 -1.30 -25.29
CA GLU A 713 12.81 -1.22 -24.60
C GLU A 713 13.01 -2.37 -23.61
N TYR A 714 12.00 -2.68 -22.79
CA TYR A 714 12.05 -3.82 -21.87
C TYR A 714 12.11 -5.17 -22.60
N GLY A 715 11.41 -5.30 -23.73
CA GLY A 715 11.46 -6.52 -24.54
C GLY A 715 12.86 -6.76 -25.13
N LEU A 716 13.47 -5.71 -25.68
CA LEU A 716 14.81 -5.77 -26.28
C LEU A 716 15.92 -6.01 -25.25
N GLN A 717 15.73 -5.59 -24.00
CA GLN A 717 16.69 -5.85 -22.93
C GLN A 717 16.99 -7.34 -22.74
N ALA A 718 16.01 -8.22 -22.94
CA ALA A 718 16.19 -9.67 -22.81
C ALA A 718 16.98 -10.29 -23.98
N SER A 719 17.15 -9.55 -25.08
CA SER A 719 17.84 -9.99 -26.30
C SER A 719 19.25 -9.41 -26.43
N ILE A 720 19.74 -8.68 -25.42
CA ILE A 720 21.10 -8.11 -25.45
C ILE A 720 22.13 -9.24 -25.32
N ASP A 721 23.00 -9.35 -26.31
CA ASP A 721 24.19 -10.20 -26.35
C ASP A 721 25.41 -9.43 -26.91
N GLU A 722 26.57 -10.10 -27.00
CA GLU A 722 27.83 -9.47 -27.42
C GLU A 722 27.78 -8.91 -28.85
N ASP A 723 27.00 -9.53 -29.74
CA ASP A 723 26.87 -9.14 -31.14
C ASP A 723 25.82 -8.02 -31.33
N SER A 724 24.75 -8.02 -30.54
CA SER A 724 23.62 -7.10 -30.67
C SER A 724 23.73 -5.83 -29.82
N VAL A 725 24.54 -5.81 -28.76
CA VAL A 725 24.55 -4.70 -27.80
C VAL A 725 24.90 -3.36 -28.42
N LEU A 726 25.85 -3.32 -29.36
CA LEU A 726 26.28 -2.08 -30.02
C LEU A 726 25.21 -1.57 -31.00
N TYR A 727 24.55 -2.48 -31.71
CA TYR A 727 23.42 -2.16 -32.57
C TYR A 727 22.26 -1.58 -31.75
N PHE A 728 21.88 -2.24 -30.65
CA PHE A 728 20.82 -1.76 -29.76
C PHE A 728 21.19 -0.46 -29.07
N LEU A 729 22.46 -0.25 -28.72
CA LEU A 729 22.91 1.00 -28.13
C LEU A 729 22.81 2.17 -29.13
N SER A 730 23.25 1.97 -30.37
CA SER A 730 23.12 2.95 -31.45
C SER A 730 21.65 3.32 -31.69
N MET A 731 20.79 2.30 -31.79
CA MET A 731 19.34 2.47 -31.92
C MET A 731 18.75 3.21 -30.72
N ALA A 732 19.14 2.84 -29.50
CA ALA A 732 18.63 3.46 -28.29
C ALA A 732 19.05 4.93 -28.15
N ASP A 733 20.24 5.28 -28.64
CA ASP A 733 20.70 6.67 -28.69
C ASP A 733 19.92 7.47 -29.76
N GLN A 734 19.81 6.92 -30.97
CA GLN A 734 19.09 7.54 -32.09
C GLN A 734 17.63 7.86 -31.75
N TYR A 735 16.93 6.93 -31.09
CA TYR A 735 15.53 7.08 -30.72
C TYR A 735 15.35 7.52 -29.26
N ASN A 736 16.39 7.98 -28.56
CA ASN A 736 16.29 8.44 -27.15
C ASN A 736 15.55 7.43 -26.23
N ALA A 737 15.86 6.14 -26.38
CA ALA A 737 15.31 5.02 -25.65
C ALA A 737 16.16 4.75 -24.39
N LYS A 738 15.86 5.47 -23.30
CA LYS A 738 16.73 5.57 -22.11
C LYS A 738 16.87 4.26 -21.34
N ILE A 739 15.81 3.45 -21.26
CA ILE A 739 15.79 2.18 -20.53
C ILE A 739 16.70 1.19 -21.25
N LEU A 740 16.53 1.06 -22.57
CA LEU A 740 17.37 0.20 -23.39
C LEU A 740 18.84 0.67 -23.40
N ARG A 741 19.06 1.99 -23.55
CA ARG A 741 20.40 2.60 -23.48
C ARG A 741 21.11 2.22 -22.19
N ASN A 742 20.47 2.43 -21.03
CA ASN A 742 21.04 2.09 -19.74
C ASN A 742 21.32 0.58 -19.59
N ALA A 743 20.46 -0.27 -20.13
CA ALA A 743 20.68 -1.71 -20.14
C ALA A 743 21.93 -2.09 -20.97
N CYS A 744 22.12 -1.50 -22.15
CA CYS A 744 23.31 -1.69 -22.98
C CYS A 744 24.58 -1.19 -22.27
N PHE A 745 24.57 -0.01 -21.65
CA PHE A 745 25.70 0.50 -20.86
C PHE A 745 26.08 -0.43 -19.71
N ASN A 746 25.07 -0.92 -18.98
CA ASN A 746 25.30 -1.89 -17.92
C ASN A 746 25.97 -3.17 -18.48
N PHE A 747 25.48 -3.70 -19.60
CA PHE A 747 26.06 -4.88 -20.23
C PHE A 747 27.51 -4.65 -20.66
N ILE A 748 27.80 -3.54 -21.36
CA ILE A 748 29.15 -3.18 -21.80
C ILE A 748 30.10 -3.03 -20.62
N SER A 749 29.64 -2.49 -19.48
CA SER A 749 30.48 -2.34 -18.28
C SER A 749 30.94 -3.68 -17.68
N PHE A 750 30.23 -4.78 -17.95
CA PHE A 750 30.63 -6.13 -17.56
C PHE A 750 31.46 -6.86 -18.64
N HIS A 751 31.39 -6.40 -19.89
CA HIS A 751 32.02 -7.01 -21.07
C HIS A 751 32.91 -5.99 -21.81
N ASN A 752 34.03 -5.60 -21.19
CA ASN A 752 34.95 -4.59 -21.74
C ASN A 752 35.56 -4.99 -23.11
N GLU A 753 35.59 -6.28 -23.42
CA GLU A 753 36.11 -6.85 -24.69
C GLU A 753 35.36 -6.30 -25.92
N ILE A 754 34.13 -5.84 -25.74
CA ILE A 754 33.29 -5.27 -26.80
C ILE A 754 33.88 -3.95 -27.34
N THR A 755 34.66 -3.23 -26.54
CA THR A 755 35.34 -1.98 -26.97
C THR A 755 36.48 -2.23 -27.97
N GLU A 756 36.91 -3.48 -28.13
CA GLU A 756 37.94 -3.87 -29.10
C GLU A 756 37.34 -4.26 -30.47
N SER A 757 36.01 -4.33 -30.58
CA SER A 757 35.32 -4.74 -31.81
C SER A 757 35.34 -3.65 -32.90
N GLU A 758 35.32 -4.06 -34.18
CA GLU A 758 35.24 -3.13 -35.32
C GLU A 758 33.94 -2.30 -35.29
N LEU A 759 32.83 -2.90 -34.85
CA LEU A 759 31.51 -2.27 -34.71
C LEU A 759 31.50 -1.14 -33.69
N PHE A 760 32.38 -1.15 -32.70
CA PHE A 760 32.50 -0.07 -31.72
C PHE A 760 32.99 1.23 -32.38
N PHE A 761 33.93 1.11 -33.32
CA PHE A 761 34.49 2.27 -34.02
C PHE A 761 33.51 2.89 -35.03
N GLU A 762 32.43 2.19 -35.36
CA GLU A 762 31.33 2.71 -36.20
C GLU A 762 30.34 3.60 -35.42
N LEU A 763 30.38 3.57 -34.08
CA LEU A 763 29.49 4.37 -33.24
C LEU A 763 29.86 5.87 -33.28
N PRO A 764 28.92 6.79 -32.99
CA PRO A 764 29.22 8.21 -32.86
C PRO A 764 30.31 8.49 -31.80
N VAL A 765 31.24 9.41 -32.08
CA VAL A 765 32.39 9.73 -31.20
C VAL A 765 31.95 10.11 -29.78
N ALA A 766 30.82 10.81 -29.65
CA ALA A 766 30.24 11.16 -28.35
C ALA A 766 29.87 9.90 -27.53
N LEU A 767 29.25 8.92 -28.18
CA LEU A 767 28.82 7.68 -27.56
C LEU A 767 30.02 6.80 -27.20
N GLN A 768 31.06 6.76 -28.05
CA GLN A 768 32.33 6.10 -27.72
C GLN A 768 32.97 6.70 -26.47
N ALA A 769 33.02 8.03 -26.35
CA ALA A 769 33.57 8.72 -25.19
C ALA A 769 32.78 8.40 -23.90
N GLU A 770 31.45 8.39 -23.96
CA GLU A 770 30.60 8.02 -22.82
C GLU A 770 30.82 6.57 -22.37
N ILE A 771 31.03 5.64 -23.31
CA ILE A 771 31.34 4.24 -22.98
C ILE A 771 32.69 4.17 -22.25
N PHE A 772 33.72 4.87 -22.73
CA PHE A 772 35.03 4.92 -22.07
C PHE A 772 34.94 5.53 -20.66
N ASP A 773 34.19 6.61 -20.47
CA ASP A 773 33.97 7.22 -19.15
C ASP A 773 33.23 6.27 -18.20
N CYS A 774 32.24 5.51 -18.70
CA CYS A 774 31.52 4.52 -17.93
C CYS A 774 32.40 3.36 -17.46
N ILE A 775 33.35 2.91 -18.29
CA ILE A 775 34.31 1.85 -17.93
C ILE A 775 35.34 2.36 -16.91
N TRP A 776 35.82 3.60 -17.07
CA TRP A 776 36.90 4.15 -16.25
C TRP A 776 36.47 4.59 -14.84
N THR A 777 35.18 4.87 -14.63
CA THR A 777 34.63 5.37 -13.36
C THR A 777 34.18 4.28 -12.39
N GLN A 778 34.20 2.99 -12.78
CA GLN A 778 33.85 1.88 -11.88
C GLN A 778 35.07 1.37 -11.08
N PRO A 779 34.93 1.09 -9.76
CA PRO A 779 35.94 0.34 -9.03
C PRO A 779 36.05 -1.08 -9.60
N PRO A 780 37.23 -1.76 -9.53
CA PRO A 780 37.38 -3.09 -10.11
C PRO A 780 36.49 -4.11 -9.38
N SER A 781 35.36 -4.46 -9.99
CA SER A 781 34.43 -5.47 -9.47
C SER A 781 34.82 -6.87 -9.92
N ARG A 782 34.76 -7.83 -8.97
CA ARG A 782 34.91 -9.28 -9.21
C ARG A 782 33.97 -9.76 -10.32
N LYS A 783 34.53 -10.49 -11.29
CA LYS A 783 33.77 -11.22 -12.32
C LYS A 783 32.64 -12.05 -11.70
N PRO A 784 31.42 -12.03 -12.26
CA PRO A 784 30.41 -13.04 -11.93
C PRO A 784 30.87 -14.39 -12.49
N ASN A 785 30.76 -15.47 -11.71
CA ASN A 785 31.08 -16.83 -12.15
C ASN A 785 30.12 -17.24 -13.28
N SER A 786 30.59 -17.20 -14.51
CA SER A 786 29.99 -17.82 -15.70
C SER A 786 30.59 -19.20 -15.96
N ASP A 787 30.64 -20.06 -14.93
CA ASP A 787 31.03 -21.48 -15.06
C ASP A 787 30.21 -22.33 -14.09
N LEU A 788 29.02 -22.74 -14.51
CA LEU A 788 28.26 -23.83 -13.89
C LEU A 788 27.36 -24.52 -14.92
N LEU A 789 27.95 -24.89 -16.05
CA LEU A 789 27.47 -25.97 -16.90
C LEU A 789 28.69 -26.78 -17.33
N LEU A 790 28.63 -28.11 -17.13
CA LEU A 790 29.63 -29.14 -17.45
C LEU A 790 30.74 -29.24 -16.38
N MET A 791 30.84 -30.31 -15.59
CA MET A 791 31.23 -31.63 -16.09
C MET A 791 31.01 -32.75 -15.06
N THR A 792 30.61 -33.90 -15.59
CA THR A 792 30.77 -35.25 -15.02
C THR A 792 32.24 -35.67 -14.95
N GLY A 793 32.64 -36.34 -13.85
CA GLY A 793 33.78 -37.27 -13.84
C GLY A 793 34.99 -36.90 -12.98
N THR A 794 35.11 -37.57 -11.83
CA THR A 794 36.34 -37.81 -11.04
C THR A 794 37.38 -38.67 -11.79
N PRO A 795 38.60 -38.96 -11.26
CA PRO A 795 39.44 -38.28 -10.25
C PRO A 795 40.94 -38.18 -10.66
N THR A 796 41.77 -37.47 -9.88
CA THR A 796 43.02 -37.94 -9.20
C THR A 796 43.87 -36.78 -8.65
N SER A 797 44.25 -36.87 -7.37
CA SER A 797 45.23 -36.03 -6.63
C SER A 797 46.68 -36.53 -6.87
N PRO A 798 47.73 -36.08 -6.12
CA PRO A 798 48.06 -34.80 -5.45
C PRO A 798 49.52 -34.32 -5.73
N ASP A 799 49.92 -33.14 -5.22
CA ASP A 799 51.20 -32.85 -4.50
C ASP A 799 51.50 -31.33 -4.46
N SER A 800 51.56 -30.71 -3.26
CA SER A 800 52.77 -30.19 -2.55
C SER A 800 53.38 -28.90 -3.17
N SER A 801 53.92 -27.87 -2.51
CA SER A 801 54.25 -27.50 -1.11
C SER A 801 54.82 -26.05 -1.10
N ASN A 802 54.75 -25.34 0.04
CA ASN A 802 55.71 -24.33 0.61
C ASN A 802 56.18 -23.09 -0.22
N SER A 803 56.60 -21.92 0.28
CA SER A 803 56.72 -21.24 1.60
C SER A 803 57.39 -19.86 1.38
N GLU A 804 57.08 -18.86 2.23
CA GLU A 804 58.03 -17.92 2.88
C GLU A 804 58.75 -16.72 2.16
N THR A 805 58.29 -15.51 2.54
CA THR A 805 58.97 -14.38 3.23
C THR A 805 60.24 -13.64 2.73
N GLN A 806 60.06 -12.30 2.65
CA GLN A 806 60.83 -11.16 3.24
C GLN A 806 62.29 -10.83 2.86
N LYS A 807 62.51 -9.53 2.58
CA LYS A 807 63.49 -8.55 3.15
C LYS A 807 63.47 -7.27 2.26
N GLY A 808 63.70 -6.02 2.66
CA GLY A 808 64.11 -5.25 3.84
C GLY A 808 64.36 -3.79 3.34
N ILE A 809 63.76 -2.71 3.89
CA ILE A 809 64.29 -1.73 4.90
C ILE A 809 65.49 -0.87 4.37
N PRO A 810 65.81 0.42 4.76
CA PRO A 810 65.19 1.44 5.67
C PRO A 810 65.20 2.99 5.28
N LYS A 811 64.39 3.78 6.03
CA LYS A 811 64.60 5.10 6.74
C LYS A 811 64.67 6.50 6.06
N PHE A 812 63.61 7.32 6.27
CA PHE A 812 63.44 8.65 6.98
C PHE A 812 64.57 9.72 7.01
N PRO A 813 64.34 11.07 7.16
CA PRO A 813 63.36 11.67 8.12
C PRO A 813 62.72 13.09 7.88
N LEU A 814 61.60 13.32 8.59
CA LEU A 814 61.17 14.44 9.48
C LEU A 814 61.23 15.95 9.08
N ALA A 815 60.08 16.62 9.20
CA ALA A 815 59.91 17.80 10.06
C ALA A 815 58.45 17.95 10.59
N GLN A 816 58.37 18.07 11.92
CA GLN A 816 57.28 18.26 12.88
C GLN A 816 56.78 19.72 12.93
N ASP A 817 55.77 20.18 13.66
CA ASP A 817 54.59 19.70 14.42
C ASP A 817 53.86 21.01 14.80
N HIS A 818 52.53 21.00 14.96
CA HIS A 818 51.89 21.38 16.21
C HIS A 818 50.39 21.05 16.18
N SER A 819 50.03 20.28 17.20
CA SER A 819 48.74 19.72 17.57
C SER A 819 47.63 20.73 17.86
N ASN A 820 46.38 20.33 17.63
CA ASN A 820 45.40 20.22 18.72
C ASN A 820 44.20 19.34 18.34
N SER A 821 43.81 18.49 19.28
CA SER A 821 42.62 17.65 19.31
C SER A 821 41.34 18.49 19.35
N SER A 822 40.26 18.03 18.71
CA SER A 822 38.95 17.82 19.37
C SER A 822 37.85 17.46 18.38
N SER A 823 36.96 16.59 18.88
CA SER A 823 35.52 16.48 18.59
C SER A 823 35.05 16.32 17.14
N LEU A 824 34.61 15.09 16.90
CA LEU A 824 33.68 14.64 15.89
C LEU A 824 32.29 15.21 16.21
N GLU A 825 32.01 16.45 15.81
CA GLU A 825 30.68 17.08 15.78
C GLU A 825 30.81 18.42 15.03
N ASP A 826 30.56 18.43 13.71
CA ASP A 826 30.01 19.59 12.99
C ASP A 826 29.65 19.26 11.52
N LEU A 827 28.51 19.82 11.11
CA LEU A 827 27.59 19.42 10.04
C LEU A 827 27.96 19.85 8.59
N PRO A 828 27.33 19.24 7.55
CA PRO A 828 27.47 19.56 6.13
C PRO A 828 26.62 20.76 5.70
N LEU A 829 26.84 21.94 6.28
CA LEU A 829 26.11 23.19 5.93
C LEU A 829 27.02 24.33 5.43
N SER A 830 28.34 24.19 5.53
CA SER A 830 29.29 25.22 5.08
C SER A 830 29.59 25.16 3.58
N HIS A 831 29.48 23.98 2.96
CA HIS A 831 29.83 23.78 1.55
C HIS A 831 28.80 24.39 0.58
N ASP A 832 27.52 24.44 0.98
CA ASP A 832 26.44 25.01 0.17
C ASP A 832 26.41 26.55 0.19
N LEU A 833 26.84 27.18 1.28
CA LEU A 833 26.91 28.65 1.36
C LEU A 833 28.01 29.23 0.45
N ALA A 834 29.19 28.59 0.44
CA ALA A 834 30.28 29.02 -0.44
C ALA A 834 29.93 28.83 -1.92
N ARG A 835 29.30 27.70 -2.27
CA ARG A 835 28.82 27.42 -3.62
C ARG A 835 27.73 28.42 -4.04
N ARG A 836 26.79 28.71 -3.14
CA ARG A 836 25.72 29.70 -3.37
C ARG A 836 26.27 31.11 -3.61
N GLU A 837 27.21 31.59 -2.81
CA GLU A 837 27.78 32.93 -3.00
C GLU A 837 28.58 33.02 -4.32
N LEU A 838 29.28 31.95 -4.71
CA LEU A 838 30.04 31.91 -5.96
C LEU A 838 29.13 31.90 -7.20
N SER A 839 28.07 31.08 -7.19
CA SER A 839 27.06 31.06 -8.25
C SER A 839 26.25 32.36 -8.33
N LEU A 840 26.01 33.02 -7.19
CA LEU A 840 25.33 34.31 -7.13
C LEU A 840 26.19 35.43 -7.72
N ALA A 841 27.50 35.45 -7.41
CA ALA A 841 28.43 36.39 -8.02
C ALA A 841 28.49 36.22 -9.54
N GLN A 842 28.56 34.97 -10.03
CA GLN A 842 28.59 34.66 -11.46
C GLN A 842 27.28 35.05 -12.17
N LEU A 843 26.12 34.79 -11.56
CA LEU A 843 24.84 35.17 -12.17
C LEU A 843 24.67 36.70 -12.21
N ARG A 844 25.14 37.39 -11.17
CA ARG A 844 25.09 38.86 -11.10
C ARG A 844 26.00 39.54 -12.13
N ASP A 845 27.13 38.93 -12.45
CA ASP A 845 28.04 39.41 -13.49
C ASP A 845 27.40 39.34 -14.90
N ILE A 846 26.53 38.34 -15.12
CA ILE A 846 25.83 38.12 -16.40
C ILE A 846 24.56 38.96 -16.53
N VAL A 847 23.78 39.08 -15.44
CA VAL A 847 22.47 39.74 -15.44
C VAL A 847 22.59 41.26 -15.20
N GLY A 848 23.70 41.73 -14.63
CA GLY A 848 23.95 43.14 -14.31
C GLY A 848 23.45 43.55 -12.91
N GLU A 849 23.96 44.67 -12.39
CA GLU A 849 23.75 45.10 -11.00
C GLU A 849 22.31 45.54 -10.64
N THR A 850 21.41 45.61 -11.63
CA THR A 850 20.05 46.13 -11.48
C THR A 850 19.07 45.14 -10.84
N ALA A 851 19.40 43.84 -10.82
CA ALA A 851 18.53 42.81 -10.25
C ALA A 851 18.70 42.67 -8.72
N PRO A 852 17.61 42.63 -7.93
CA PRO A 852 17.69 42.47 -6.49
C PRO A 852 18.23 41.07 -6.12
N ARG A 853 19.15 41.03 -5.14
CA ARG A 853 19.84 39.81 -4.69
C ARG A 853 18.89 38.66 -4.33
N GLU A 854 17.75 38.99 -3.72
CA GLU A 854 16.73 38.01 -3.32
C GLU A 854 16.12 37.29 -4.54
N LYS A 855 15.90 38.01 -5.65
CA LYS A 855 15.41 37.43 -6.89
C LYS A 855 16.45 36.51 -7.54
N LEU A 856 17.71 36.92 -7.57
CA LEU A 856 18.81 36.08 -8.11
C LEU A 856 18.99 34.78 -7.30
N ILE A 857 18.81 34.84 -5.98
CA ILE A 857 18.82 33.66 -5.11
C ILE A 857 17.66 32.72 -5.41
N GLN A 858 16.45 33.24 -5.60
CA GLN A 858 15.29 32.42 -5.95
C GLN A 858 15.49 31.73 -7.30
N VAL A 859 16.01 32.46 -8.30
CA VAL A 859 16.32 31.90 -9.62
C VAL A 859 17.40 30.81 -9.53
N LEU A 860 18.46 31.01 -8.73
CA LEU A 860 19.49 29.99 -8.51
C LEU A 860 18.97 28.76 -7.77
N LEU A 861 18.08 28.94 -6.79
CA LEU A 861 17.45 27.82 -6.08
C LEU A 861 16.47 27.06 -6.98
N ALA A 862 15.72 27.76 -7.83
CA ALA A 862 14.84 27.14 -8.83
C ALA A 862 15.63 26.41 -9.93
N ALA A 863 16.88 26.82 -10.17
CA ALA A 863 17.78 26.26 -11.16
C ALA A 863 18.84 25.29 -10.59
N ASP A 864 18.73 24.85 -9.33
CA ASP A 864 19.69 23.97 -8.66
C ASP A 864 21.17 24.44 -8.74
N PHE A 865 21.39 25.75 -8.68
CA PHE A 865 22.70 26.41 -8.84
C PHE A 865 23.38 26.20 -10.20
N ASP A 866 22.64 25.76 -11.22
CA ASP A 866 23.09 25.72 -12.62
C ASP A 866 22.96 27.12 -13.27
N LEU A 867 24.09 27.68 -13.68
CA LEU A 867 24.18 29.05 -14.19
C LEU A 867 23.45 29.24 -15.53
N CYS A 868 23.54 28.27 -16.45
CA CYS A 868 22.91 28.35 -17.77
C CYS A 868 21.39 28.31 -17.65
N ARG A 869 20.90 27.43 -16.77
CA ARG A 869 19.46 27.31 -16.48
C ARG A 869 18.94 28.56 -15.76
N ALA A 870 19.70 29.10 -14.82
CA ALA A 870 19.35 30.32 -14.10
C ALA A 870 19.26 31.55 -15.03
N VAL A 871 20.18 31.69 -15.99
CA VAL A 871 20.17 32.79 -16.97
C VAL A 871 18.94 32.69 -17.88
N ASN A 872 18.65 31.51 -18.42
CA ASN A 872 17.46 31.31 -19.27
C ASN A 872 16.17 31.58 -18.49
N TYR A 873 16.09 31.11 -17.25
CA TYR A 873 14.95 31.35 -16.37
C TYR A 873 14.78 32.86 -16.08
N PHE A 874 15.87 33.57 -15.77
CA PHE A 874 15.83 35.01 -15.49
C PHE A 874 15.29 35.82 -16.68
N TYR A 875 15.77 35.53 -17.90
CA TYR A 875 15.33 36.27 -19.10
C TYR A 875 13.94 35.85 -19.59
N SER A 876 13.51 34.61 -19.30
CA SER A 876 12.14 34.17 -19.61
C SER A 876 11.07 34.85 -18.75
N GLU A 877 11.41 35.30 -17.53
CA GLU A 877 10.49 36.09 -16.68
C GLU A 877 10.46 37.59 -17.06
N THR A 878 11.38 38.06 -17.92
CA THR A 878 11.44 39.47 -18.34
C THR A 878 10.78 39.75 -19.68
N GLU A 879 10.28 38.73 -20.38
CA GLU A 879 9.46 38.87 -21.58
C GLU A 879 7.97 38.78 -21.22
N ASP A 880 7.42 39.89 -20.71
CA ASP A 880 6.02 40.27 -20.94
C ASP A 880 6.04 41.70 -21.51
N PRO A 881 5.14 42.05 -22.46
CA PRO A 881 5.20 43.29 -23.26
C PRO A 881 5.07 44.59 -22.47
#